data_AF-A0A1H6XHR2-F1
#
_entry.id   AF-A0A1H6XHR2-F1
#
_cell.length_a   1.000
_cell.length_b   1.000
_cell.length_c   1.000
_cell.angle_alpha   90.00
_cell.angle_beta   90.00
_cell.angle_gamma   90.00
#
_symmetry.space_group_name_H-M   'P 1'
#
loop_
_entity.id
_entity.type
_entity.pdbx_description
1 polymer ?
#
loop_
_entity_poly.entity_id
_entity_poly.type
_entity_poly.pdbx_seq_one_letter_code
_entity_poly.pdbx_strand_id
1 'polypeptide(L)'
;MSTRIGLLLAWLLFHLNVHGQVQAIEQHFTVSQDGSGDFRTIQEAVNAVRDHSQIRATIRVKNGIYREKLVIPAWKKNITLIGESAQHTIITNNDFSGKDFPQGDFTGNAKFSTYTSYTVLVQANDCTLQNLTIENTAGRVGQAVALATEGDRIEVYNCRILGNQDTLYTSKDGRNYYKDCLITGTTDFIFGEATAVFQNCTIRSLTSSYITAASTTREQAYGYVFFNCKLVATDEATRVYLGRPWRPYAKTVFIDTEMDGHIVKEGWDRWKGDNMFPEKEKTAFYAEYNSTGPGANANARVAWSKQLTVQEREKYTLENILSGWVPGKTLRLQPSGTPDTSFSVKGSYRHEIAHHPNIRIADSTMPASVQVVRNVVYRTTPGGKTLLLDIYKTKRKAKTLQPALLMAHGGGWRSGDRTHNNTLARKLAAMGYVCITADYSLSTHALYPAAVHDLKAAIRWMRSHGNEYGIDTARMAILGFSAGGELAAFVGATNGNPKFEGVVRENEGSSTVQAVVDIDGTLAFIHPESGEGNDSKSISAATYWFGYPKAERPDMWHEAAPLTHVSAKTPPFLFINSSIDRMHAGRTDFIQKLNAFGTYSEIKTFPDAPHTFMFFDPWFEPTLATISGFLKKVLPDKGVAARK
;
A
#
# COMPACT_ATOMS: atom_id res chain seq x y z
N MET A 1 31.76 -63.06 -19.41
CA MET A 1 30.37 -62.59 -19.20
C MET A 1 30.44 -61.47 -18.18
N SER A 2 30.05 -60.23 -18.38
CA SER A 2 29.43 -59.49 -19.49
C SER A 2 29.80 -58.02 -19.24
N THR A 3 30.51 -57.36 -20.15
CA THR A 3 30.73 -55.91 -20.09
C THR A 3 30.87 -55.37 -21.50
N ARG A 4 29.74 -54.97 -22.07
CA ARG A 4 29.64 -54.19 -23.29
C ARG A 4 28.53 -53.15 -23.12
N ILE A 5 28.87 -51.93 -23.53
CA ILE A 5 27.97 -50.85 -23.99
C ILE A 5 27.33 -50.00 -22.88
N GLY A 6 27.69 -48.71 -22.86
CA GLY A 6 27.01 -47.72 -22.03
C GLY A 6 27.72 -46.37 -21.92
N LEU A 7 28.20 -45.77 -23.02
CA LEU A 7 28.73 -44.40 -23.04
C LEU A 7 28.24 -43.71 -24.31
N LEU A 8 26.96 -43.32 -24.32
CA LEU A 8 26.32 -42.35 -25.25
C LEU A 8 24.81 -42.35 -25.00
N LEU A 9 24.35 -41.71 -23.91
CA LEU A 9 22.96 -41.25 -23.72
C LEU A 9 22.86 -40.52 -22.37
N ALA A 10 23.51 -39.36 -22.28
CA ALA A 10 23.37 -38.47 -21.13
C ALA A 10 23.26 -37.02 -21.59
N TRP A 11 22.41 -36.73 -22.59
CA TRP A 11 22.12 -35.34 -23.01
C TRP A 11 20.72 -35.22 -23.65
N LEU A 12 19.72 -35.85 -23.04
CA LEU A 12 18.32 -35.72 -23.45
C LEU A 12 17.37 -36.10 -22.30
N LEU A 13 17.40 -35.32 -21.22
CA LEU A 13 16.24 -35.19 -20.34
C LEU A 13 15.86 -33.71 -20.31
N PHE A 14 14.93 -33.40 -21.20
CA PHE A 14 14.04 -32.25 -21.13
C PHE A 14 13.52 -32.15 -19.68
N HIS A 15 14.06 -31.22 -18.90
CA HIS A 15 13.28 -30.64 -17.81
C HIS A 15 12.21 -29.75 -18.44
N LEU A 16 11.09 -30.38 -18.80
CA LEU A 16 9.78 -29.73 -18.80
C LEU A 16 9.50 -29.29 -17.36
N ASN A 17 10.13 -28.19 -16.93
CA ASN A 17 9.59 -27.42 -15.83
C ASN A 17 8.37 -26.69 -16.39
N VAL A 18 7.23 -27.37 -16.35
CA VAL A 18 5.92 -26.73 -16.38
C VAL A 18 5.86 -25.87 -15.12
N HIS A 19 6.40 -24.66 -15.21
CA HIS A 19 6.13 -23.62 -14.24
C HIS A 19 4.69 -23.20 -14.48
N GLY A 20 3.76 -23.90 -13.84
CA GLY A 20 2.42 -23.37 -13.65
C GLY A 20 2.56 -22.01 -13.01
N GLN A 21 2.27 -20.95 -13.76
CA GLN A 21 1.99 -19.65 -13.17
C GLN A 21 0.88 -19.86 -12.16
N VAL A 22 1.19 -19.87 -10.87
CA VAL A 22 0.16 -19.72 -9.85
C VAL A 22 -0.26 -18.27 -9.95
N GLN A 23 -1.25 -18.03 -10.80
CA GLN A 23 -2.03 -16.82 -10.79
C GLN A 23 -2.50 -16.64 -9.34
N ALA A 24 -2.26 -15.45 -8.76
CA ALA A 24 -2.75 -15.11 -7.44
C ALA A 24 -4.28 -15.04 -7.51
N ILE A 25 -4.96 -16.17 -7.32
CA ILE A 25 -6.42 -16.24 -7.32
C ILE A 25 -6.88 -15.83 -5.93
N GLU A 26 -7.61 -14.72 -5.85
CA GLU A 26 -8.35 -14.37 -4.64
C GLU A 26 -9.32 -15.50 -4.29
N GLN A 27 -9.31 -15.94 -3.04
CA GLN A 27 -10.17 -17.01 -2.57
C GLN A 27 -11.49 -16.40 -2.08
N HIS A 28 -12.60 -16.79 -2.70
CA HIS A 28 -13.94 -16.37 -2.32
C HIS A 28 -14.75 -17.60 -1.95
N PHE A 29 -15.28 -17.62 -0.73
CA PHE A 29 -16.12 -18.70 -0.21
C PHE A 29 -17.45 -18.13 0.29
N THR A 30 -18.53 -18.89 0.12
CA THR A 30 -19.86 -18.59 0.64
C THR A 30 -20.27 -19.65 1.65
N VAL A 31 -20.71 -19.24 2.82
CA VAL A 31 -21.26 -20.11 3.87
C VAL A 31 -22.76 -19.93 3.93
N SER A 32 -23.51 -21.03 3.89
CA SER A 32 -24.96 -21.04 4.09
C SER A 32 -25.45 -22.34 4.71
N GLN A 33 -26.23 -22.24 5.79
CA GLN A 33 -26.77 -23.43 6.50
C GLN A 33 -27.76 -24.24 5.64
N ASP A 34 -28.44 -23.60 4.67
CA ASP A 34 -29.39 -24.24 3.75
C ASP A 34 -28.71 -25.03 2.61
N GLY A 35 -27.37 -25.00 2.52
CA GLY A 35 -26.60 -25.67 1.48
C GLY A 35 -26.50 -24.93 0.14
N SER A 36 -26.98 -23.69 0.04
CA SER A 36 -26.84 -22.85 -1.15
C SER A 36 -25.50 -22.12 -1.28
N GLY A 37 -24.55 -22.40 -0.36
CA GLY A 37 -23.17 -21.91 -0.37
C GLY A 37 -22.16 -23.05 -0.54
N ASP A 38 -20.87 -22.70 -0.58
CA ASP A 38 -19.76 -23.65 -0.68
C ASP A 38 -19.60 -24.51 0.59
N PHE A 39 -19.93 -23.94 1.76
CA PHE A 39 -19.86 -24.61 3.06
C PHE A 39 -21.13 -24.39 3.89
N ARG A 40 -21.40 -25.29 4.83
CA ARG A 40 -22.53 -25.16 5.77
C ARG A 40 -22.13 -24.50 7.08
N THR A 41 -20.86 -24.58 7.45
CA THR A 41 -20.29 -23.98 8.66
C THR A 41 -19.20 -22.98 8.31
N ILE A 42 -18.96 -22.04 9.22
CA ILE A 42 -17.92 -21.02 9.05
C ILE A 42 -16.53 -21.64 9.25
N GLN A 43 -16.40 -22.57 10.20
CA GLN A 43 -15.12 -23.25 10.46
C GLN A 43 -14.64 -24.06 9.26
N GLU A 44 -15.53 -24.73 8.51
CA GLU A 44 -15.16 -25.44 7.27
C GLU A 44 -14.57 -24.48 6.23
N ALA A 45 -15.18 -23.31 6.05
CA ALA A 45 -14.68 -22.29 5.12
C ALA A 45 -13.30 -21.76 5.55
N VAL A 46 -13.11 -21.49 6.85
CA VAL A 46 -11.80 -21.08 7.40
C VAL A 46 -10.75 -22.17 7.17
N ASN A 47 -11.11 -23.45 7.36
CA ASN A 47 -10.21 -24.57 7.15
C ASN A 47 -9.80 -24.73 5.67
N ALA A 48 -10.70 -24.37 4.74
CA ALA A 48 -10.45 -24.43 3.30
C ALA A 48 -9.54 -23.30 2.77
N VAL A 49 -9.43 -22.18 3.48
CA VAL A 49 -8.50 -21.09 3.10
C VAL A 49 -7.06 -21.63 3.10
N ARG A 50 -6.30 -21.36 2.04
CA ARG A 50 -4.89 -21.80 1.96
C ARG A 50 -4.05 -21.30 3.15
N ASP A 51 -3.28 -22.22 3.75
CA ASP A 51 -2.34 -21.90 4.83
C ASP A 51 -1.26 -20.90 4.38
N HIS A 52 -0.92 -19.97 5.28
CA HIS A 52 0.10 -18.94 5.08
C HIS A 52 -0.11 -18.08 3.82
N SER A 53 -1.36 -17.99 3.34
CA SER A 53 -1.70 -17.18 2.16
C SER A 53 -1.25 -15.74 2.35
N GLN A 54 -0.52 -15.24 1.35
CA GLN A 54 -0.17 -13.82 1.23
C GLN A 54 -1.27 -13.02 0.52
N ILE A 55 -2.30 -13.71 0.03
CA ILE A 55 -3.46 -13.14 -0.68
C ILE A 55 -4.65 -13.21 0.26
N ARG A 56 -5.45 -12.14 0.29
CA ARG A 56 -6.67 -12.07 1.09
C ARG A 56 -7.71 -13.08 0.61
N ALA A 57 -8.30 -13.79 1.55
CA ALA A 57 -9.44 -14.68 1.32
C ALA A 57 -10.70 -14.06 1.90
N THR A 58 -11.80 -14.05 1.15
CA THR A 58 -13.09 -13.51 1.58
C THR A 58 -14.06 -14.66 1.81
N ILE A 59 -14.59 -14.76 3.04
CA ILE A 59 -15.64 -15.70 3.42
C ILE A 59 -16.92 -14.89 3.65
N ARG A 60 -17.88 -15.04 2.75
CA ARG A 60 -19.22 -14.44 2.84
C ARG A 60 -20.14 -15.39 3.59
N VAL A 61 -20.79 -14.91 4.64
CA VAL A 61 -21.69 -15.73 5.48
C VAL A 61 -23.11 -15.22 5.30
N LYS A 62 -24.00 -16.09 4.80
CA LYS A 62 -25.42 -15.74 4.67
C LYS A 62 -26.10 -15.63 6.02
N ASN A 63 -27.24 -14.95 6.06
CA ASN A 63 -28.08 -14.86 7.25
C ASN A 63 -28.39 -16.25 7.85
N GLY A 64 -28.35 -16.34 9.17
CA GLY A 64 -28.47 -17.59 9.91
C GLY A 64 -27.89 -17.49 11.32
N ILE A 65 -28.18 -18.50 12.13
CA ILE A 65 -27.63 -18.63 13.49
C ILE A 65 -26.64 -19.80 13.47
N TYR A 66 -25.35 -19.46 13.46
CA TYR A 66 -24.22 -20.37 13.43
C TYR A 66 -23.77 -20.68 14.87
N ARG A 67 -24.14 -21.87 15.35
CA ARG A 67 -23.77 -22.37 16.69
C ARG A 67 -22.38 -23.01 16.65
N GLU A 68 -21.35 -22.17 16.64
CA GLU A 68 -19.96 -22.58 16.42
C GLU A 68 -19.03 -21.97 17.48
N LYS A 69 -18.03 -22.76 17.92
CA LYS A 69 -16.84 -22.25 18.59
C LYS A 69 -15.76 -22.03 17.52
N LEU A 70 -15.76 -20.84 16.93
CA LEU A 70 -14.95 -20.52 15.74
C LEU A 70 -13.52 -20.15 16.13
N VAL A 71 -12.54 -20.70 15.41
CA VAL A 71 -11.13 -20.31 15.51
C VAL A 71 -10.60 -19.97 14.13
N ILE A 72 -10.01 -18.78 14.00
CA ILE A 72 -9.14 -18.40 12.88
C ILE A 72 -7.68 -18.57 13.36
N PRO A 73 -7.04 -19.72 13.06
CA PRO A 73 -5.75 -20.05 13.64
C PRO A 73 -4.61 -19.22 13.03
N ALA A 74 -3.51 -19.04 13.76
CA ALA A 74 -2.45 -18.08 13.45
C ALA A 74 -1.82 -18.20 12.03
N TRP A 75 -1.89 -19.39 11.41
CA TRP A 75 -1.39 -19.63 10.06
C TRP A 75 -2.38 -19.27 8.93
N LYS A 76 -3.65 -18.97 9.24
CA LYS A 76 -4.70 -18.57 8.28
C LYS A 76 -4.84 -17.04 8.18
N LYS A 77 -3.74 -16.35 7.87
CA LYS A 77 -3.69 -14.87 7.76
C LYS A 77 -4.53 -14.33 6.60
N ASN A 78 -4.82 -13.03 6.64
CA ASN A 78 -5.50 -12.31 5.56
C ASN A 78 -6.94 -12.80 5.28
N ILE A 79 -7.69 -13.26 6.29
CA ILE A 79 -9.10 -13.64 6.12
C ILE A 79 -10.01 -12.44 6.38
N THR A 80 -10.90 -12.15 5.44
CA THR A 80 -12.08 -11.30 5.64
C THR A 80 -13.31 -12.17 5.80
N LEU A 81 -13.93 -12.15 6.99
CA LEU A 81 -15.22 -12.77 7.27
C LEU A 81 -16.31 -11.70 7.22
N ILE A 82 -17.22 -11.79 6.25
CA ILE A 82 -18.28 -10.81 6.04
C ILE A 82 -19.67 -11.46 6.10
N GLY A 83 -20.49 -11.04 7.05
CA GLY A 83 -21.89 -11.42 7.11
C GLY A 83 -22.74 -10.65 6.11
N GLU A 84 -23.86 -11.26 5.71
CA GLU A 84 -24.88 -10.63 4.89
C GLU A 84 -25.59 -9.49 5.65
N SER A 85 -25.73 -9.64 6.96
CA SER A 85 -26.35 -8.65 7.84
C SER A 85 -25.77 -8.71 9.25
N ALA A 86 -25.44 -7.54 9.81
CA ALA A 86 -25.02 -7.43 11.19
C ALA A 86 -26.06 -8.00 12.17
N GLN A 87 -27.35 -7.88 11.86
CA GLN A 87 -28.45 -8.29 12.73
C GLN A 87 -28.85 -9.77 12.55
N HIS A 88 -28.65 -10.33 11.36
CA HIS A 88 -29.23 -11.64 11.00
C HIS A 88 -28.17 -12.71 10.68
N THR A 89 -26.90 -12.35 10.56
CA THR A 89 -25.78 -13.31 10.51
C THR A 89 -25.16 -13.39 11.90
N ILE A 90 -25.46 -14.43 12.67
CA ILE A 90 -25.13 -14.53 14.10
C ILE A 90 -24.25 -15.75 14.36
N ILE A 91 -23.08 -15.53 14.96
CA ILE A 91 -22.20 -16.58 15.49
C ILE A 91 -22.38 -16.63 17.01
N THR A 92 -22.79 -17.79 17.54
CA THR A 92 -23.24 -17.91 18.94
C THR A 92 -22.69 -19.15 19.63
N ASN A 93 -22.32 -18.99 20.89
CA ASN A 93 -21.96 -20.07 21.82
C ASN A 93 -22.35 -19.66 23.26
N ASN A 94 -22.14 -20.54 24.24
CA ASN A 94 -22.46 -20.32 25.65
C ASN A 94 -21.42 -20.94 26.60
N ASP A 95 -20.15 -20.98 26.19
CA ASP A 95 -19.06 -21.38 27.07
C ASP A 95 -18.72 -20.26 28.06
N PHE A 96 -18.36 -20.61 29.28
CA PHE A 96 -18.02 -19.66 30.35
C PHE A 96 -16.98 -20.26 31.29
N SER A 97 -16.23 -19.40 31.97
CA SER A 97 -15.21 -19.81 32.93
C SER A 97 -15.83 -20.66 34.06
N GLY A 98 -15.29 -21.85 34.31
CA GLY A 98 -15.78 -22.80 35.31
C GLY A 98 -16.75 -23.86 34.78
N LYS A 99 -17.30 -23.69 33.57
CA LYS A 99 -18.05 -24.74 32.85
C LYS A 99 -17.10 -25.92 32.57
N ASP A 100 -17.61 -27.15 32.60
CA ASP A 100 -16.79 -28.33 32.28
C ASP A 100 -16.33 -28.26 30.83
N PHE A 101 -15.04 -28.53 30.59
CA PHE A 101 -14.43 -28.57 29.27
C PHE A 101 -14.38 -30.04 28.83
N PRO A 102 -15.22 -30.48 27.88
CA PRO A 102 -15.21 -31.86 27.41
C PRO A 102 -13.86 -32.12 26.73
N GLN A 103 -12.99 -32.93 27.35
CA GLN A 103 -11.59 -33.26 26.98
C GLN A 103 -10.48 -32.45 27.67
N GLY A 104 -10.82 -31.46 28.49
CA GLY A 104 -9.84 -30.56 29.12
C GLY A 104 -9.16 -29.60 28.12
N ASP A 105 -8.65 -28.48 28.61
CA ASP A 105 -7.91 -27.54 27.76
C ASP A 105 -6.47 -28.00 27.48
N PHE A 106 -5.74 -27.24 26.66
CA PHE A 106 -4.35 -27.54 26.29
C PHE A 106 -3.36 -27.54 27.47
N THR A 107 -3.77 -27.05 28.65
CA THR A 107 -2.99 -27.08 29.91
C THR A 107 -3.40 -28.24 30.82
N GLY A 108 -4.39 -29.05 30.40
CA GLY A 108 -4.96 -30.15 31.18
C GLY A 108 -6.05 -29.70 32.16
N ASN A 109 -6.56 -28.47 32.06
CA ASN A 109 -7.62 -27.99 32.94
C ASN A 109 -8.98 -28.58 32.51
N ALA A 110 -9.68 -29.24 33.44
CA ALA A 110 -10.98 -29.87 33.18
C ALA A 110 -12.14 -28.86 33.02
N LYS A 111 -11.88 -27.57 33.23
CA LYS A 111 -12.87 -26.49 33.12
C LYS A 111 -12.41 -25.42 32.15
N PHE A 112 -13.37 -24.81 31.47
CA PHE A 112 -13.12 -23.60 30.70
C PHE A 112 -12.55 -22.53 31.63
N SER A 113 -11.53 -21.85 31.16
CA SER A 113 -11.04 -20.58 31.69
C SER A 113 -11.62 -19.41 30.89
N THR A 114 -11.45 -18.16 31.35
CA THR A 114 -11.79 -16.96 30.57
C THR A 114 -11.22 -17.01 29.14
N TYR A 115 -9.98 -17.47 28.98
CA TYR A 115 -9.29 -17.48 27.68
C TYR A 115 -9.78 -18.57 26.73
N THR A 116 -10.53 -19.55 27.23
CA THR A 116 -11.08 -20.65 26.44
C THR A 116 -12.60 -20.56 26.29
N SER A 117 -13.26 -19.59 26.93
CA SER A 117 -14.72 -19.43 26.90
C SER A 117 -15.25 -18.70 25.66
N TYR A 118 -14.38 -18.27 24.76
CA TYR A 118 -14.74 -17.51 23.56
C TYR A 118 -15.79 -18.24 22.67
N THR A 119 -16.64 -17.45 22.03
CA THR A 119 -17.41 -17.87 20.85
C THR A 119 -16.53 -17.83 19.60
N VAL A 120 -15.80 -16.74 19.39
CA VAL A 120 -14.86 -16.56 18.26
C VAL A 120 -13.47 -16.20 18.78
N LEU A 121 -12.44 -16.90 18.31
CA LEU A 121 -11.03 -16.59 18.54
C LEU A 121 -10.31 -16.28 17.22
N VAL A 122 -9.72 -15.09 17.10
CA VAL A 122 -8.93 -14.67 15.95
C VAL A 122 -7.45 -14.60 16.34
N GLN A 123 -6.69 -15.65 16.02
CA GLN A 123 -5.24 -15.72 16.26
C GLN A 123 -4.42 -15.22 15.07
N ALA A 124 -4.99 -15.25 13.87
CA ALA A 124 -4.31 -14.82 12.66
C ALA A 124 -4.21 -13.31 12.54
N ASN A 125 -3.10 -12.84 11.96
CA ASN A 125 -2.91 -11.43 11.64
C ASN A 125 -3.68 -11.02 10.38
N ASP A 126 -3.90 -9.71 10.23
CA ASP A 126 -4.47 -9.09 9.02
C ASP A 126 -5.90 -9.57 8.71
N CYS A 127 -6.65 -9.95 9.73
CA CYS A 127 -8.02 -10.44 9.61
C CYS A 127 -9.05 -9.31 9.78
N THR A 128 -10.12 -9.40 9.01
CA THR A 128 -11.25 -8.46 9.06
C THR A 128 -12.54 -9.22 9.36
N LEU A 129 -13.33 -8.72 10.32
CA LEU A 129 -14.69 -9.17 10.60
C LEU A 129 -15.67 -8.05 10.23
N GLN A 130 -16.71 -8.35 9.46
CA GLN A 130 -17.62 -7.32 8.97
C GLN A 130 -19.08 -7.77 8.93
N ASN A 131 -20.01 -6.86 9.23
CA ASN A 131 -21.46 -7.04 9.03
C ASN A 131 -22.03 -8.33 9.66
N LEU A 132 -21.65 -8.68 10.89
CA LEU A 132 -22.17 -9.86 11.60
C LEU A 132 -22.31 -9.63 13.11
N THR A 133 -23.03 -10.51 13.79
CA THR A 133 -23.09 -10.59 15.25
C THR A 133 -22.19 -11.72 15.75
N ILE A 134 -21.42 -11.45 16.80
CA ILE A 134 -20.74 -12.45 17.61
C ILE A 134 -21.28 -12.33 19.02
N GLU A 135 -21.85 -13.42 19.54
CA GLU A 135 -22.46 -13.41 20.87
C GLU A 135 -22.02 -14.59 21.74
N ASN A 136 -21.93 -14.33 23.04
CA ASN A 136 -21.90 -15.36 24.06
C ASN A 136 -23.17 -15.28 24.91
N THR A 137 -23.95 -16.35 24.88
CA THR A 137 -25.30 -16.43 25.47
C THR A 137 -25.30 -17.10 26.85
N ALA A 138 -24.14 -17.30 27.47
CA ALA A 138 -24.03 -17.95 28.78
C ALA A 138 -24.73 -17.19 29.92
N GLY A 139 -24.99 -15.88 29.75
CA GLY A 139 -25.68 -15.05 30.75
C GLY A 139 -24.75 -14.57 31.87
N ARG A 140 -25.32 -14.32 33.06
CA ARG A 140 -24.60 -13.78 34.24
C ARG A 140 -23.92 -14.90 35.05
N VAL A 141 -23.04 -15.64 34.41
CA VAL A 141 -22.35 -16.83 34.96
C VAL A 141 -20.89 -16.58 35.34
N GLY A 142 -20.46 -15.32 35.35
CA GLY A 142 -19.04 -14.95 35.40
C GLY A 142 -18.49 -14.70 33.99
N GLN A 143 -17.19 -14.93 33.79
CA GLN A 143 -16.50 -14.58 32.55
C GLN A 143 -16.95 -15.45 31.37
N ALA A 144 -17.43 -14.84 30.29
CA ALA A 144 -17.91 -15.53 29.10
C ALA A 144 -17.62 -14.68 27.84
N VAL A 145 -16.52 -15.02 27.16
CA VAL A 145 -16.01 -14.20 26.05
C VAL A 145 -16.85 -14.42 24.78
N ALA A 146 -17.24 -13.35 24.11
CA ALA A 146 -17.86 -13.43 22.79
C ALA A 146 -16.76 -13.43 21.71
N LEU A 147 -15.91 -12.40 21.71
CA LEU A 147 -14.79 -12.27 20.77
C LEU A 147 -13.46 -12.17 21.53
N ALA A 148 -12.51 -13.02 21.14
CA ALA A 148 -11.10 -12.94 21.55
C ALA A 148 -10.23 -12.63 20.32
N THR A 149 -9.36 -11.63 20.42
CA THR A 149 -8.36 -11.32 19.38
C THR A 149 -6.94 -11.48 19.91
N GLU A 150 -6.17 -12.38 19.29
CA GLU A 150 -4.77 -12.66 19.61
C GLU A 150 -3.80 -12.23 18.48
N GLY A 151 -4.30 -12.05 17.26
CA GLY A 151 -3.52 -11.56 16.13
C GLY A 151 -3.28 -10.03 16.15
N ASP A 152 -2.42 -9.58 15.25
CA ASP A 152 -2.13 -8.16 14.98
C ASP A 152 -2.86 -7.66 13.73
N ARG A 153 -3.21 -6.37 13.72
CA ARG A 153 -3.95 -5.68 12.64
C ARG A 153 -5.31 -6.31 12.38
N ILE A 154 -6.08 -6.50 13.45
CA ILE A 154 -7.44 -7.02 13.37
C ILE A 154 -8.43 -5.88 13.19
N GLU A 155 -9.27 -5.99 12.17
CA GLU A 155 -10.29 -4.99 11.84
C GLU A 155 -11.68 -5.56 12.10
N VAL A 156 -12.56 -4.77 12.72
CA VAL A 156 -13.94 -5.15 12.98
C VAL A 156 -14.87 -4.00 12.59
N TYR A 157 -15.72 -4.22 11.59
CA TYR A 157 -16.58 -3.19 10.99
C TYR A 157 -18.05 -3.55 11.11
N ASN A 158 -18.88 -2.61 11.59
CA ASN A 158 -20.33 -2.77 11.62
C ASN A 158 -20.77 -4.13 12.20
N CYS A 159 -20.11 -4.54 13.27
CA CYS A 159 -20.40 -5.79 13.97
C CYS A 159 -21.11 -5.53 15.29
N ARG A 160 -21.79 -6.56 15.79
CA ARG A 160 -22.43 -6.56 17.10
C ARG A 160 -21.70 -7.60 17.97
N ILE A 161 -21.03 -7.16 19.03
CA ILE A 161 -20.28 -8.02 19.93
C ILE A 161 -21.04 -8.06 21.26
N LEU A 162 -21.74 -9.16 21.52
CA LEU A 162 -22.77 -9.24 22.56
C LEU A 162 -22.37 -10.25 23.64
N GLY A 163 -22.42 -9.83 24.89
CA GLY A 163 -22.13 -10.71 26.03
C GLY A 163 -22.53 -10.06 27.35
N ASN A 164 -22.04 -10.65 28.45
CA ASN A 164 -22.18 -10.11 29.81
C ASN A 164 -20.81 -9.72 30.34
N GLN A 165 -20.22 -10.51 31.23
CA GLN A 165 -18.89 -10.23 31.77
C GLN A 165 -17.83 -10.75 30.81
N ASP A 166 -16.77 -9.95 30.59
CA ASP A 166 -15.63 -10.26 29.72
C ASP A 166 -16.02 -10.44 28.23
N THR A 167 -16.99 -9.69 27.70
CA THR A 167 -17.49 -9.83 26.32
C THR A 167 -16.40 -9.79 25.24
N LEU A 168 -15.49 -8.83 25.30
CA LEU A 168 -14.43 -8.60 24.30
C LEU A 168 -13.05 -8.67 24.96
N TYR A 169 -12.29 -9.70 24.59
CA TYR A 169 -10.90 -9.87 24.99
C TYR A 169 -9.95 -9.46 23.86
N THR A 170 -8.99 -8.57 24.13
CA THR A 170 -7.94 -8.22 23.18
C THR A 170 -6.55 -8.46 23.78
N SER A 171 -5.82 -9.42 23.21
CA SER A 171 -4.62 -10.00 23.82
C SER A 171 -3.37 -9.11 23.67
N LYS A 172 -2.28 -9.51 24.32
CA LYS A 172 -0.96 -8.85 24.26
C LYS A 172 -0.45 -8.65 22.83
N ASP A 173 0.33 -7.59 22.64
CA ASP A 173 1.03 -7.24 21.39
C ASP A 173 0.16 -7.00 20.13
N GLY A 174 -1.17 -7.17 20.22
CA GLY A 174 -2.09 -6.97 19.10
C GLY A 174 -2.51 -5.52 18.90
N ARG A 175 -2.59 -5.07 17.64
CA ARG A 175 -3.32 -3.84 17.26
C ARG A 175 -4.69 -4.18 16.71
N ASN A 176 -5.72 -3.53 17.23
CA ASN A 176 -7.12 -3.78 16.86
C ASN A 176 -7.82 -2.47 16.49
N TYR A 177 -8.70 -2.53 15.50
CA TYR A 177 -9.53 -1.40 15.07
C TYR A 177 -10.99 -1.82 14.95
N TYR A 178 -11.85 -1.26 15.80
CA TYR A 178 -13.29 -1.47 15.81
C TYR A 178 -13.98 -0.20 15.33
N LYS A 179 -14.80 -0.31 14.30
CA LYS A 179 -15.51 0.85 13.73
C LYS A 179 -16.98 0.57 13.52
N ASP A 180 -17.82 1.54 13.90
CA ASP A 180 -19.27 1.49 13.72
C ASP A 180 -19.92 0.24 14.37
N CYS A 181 -19.33 -0.27 15.47
CA CYS A 181 -19.77 -1.49 16.14
C CYS A 181 -20.72 -1.21 17.32
N LEU A 182 -21.57 -2.19 17.66
CA LEU A 182 -22.26 -2.26 18.94
C LEU A 182 -21.53 -3.26 19.84
N ILE A 183 -21.15 -2.84 21.04
CA ILE A 183 -20.53 -3.73 22.05
C ILE A 183 -21.36 -3.67 23.32
N THR A 184 -21.77 -4.81 23.86
CA THR A 184 -22.61 -4.88 25.07
C THR A 184 -22.00 -5.74 26.15
N GLY A 185 -22.20 -5.37 27.41
CA GLY A 185 -21.78 -6.21 28.53
C GLY A 185 -22.10 -5.65 29.90
N THR A 186 -21.60 -6.34 30.91
CA THR A 186 -21.79 -6.01 32.33
C THR A 186 -20.47 -5.57 32.95
N THR A 187 -19.66 -6.52 33.40
CA THR A 187 -18.40 -6.29 34.11
C THR A 187 -17.21 -6.50 33.18
N ASP A 188 -16.28 -5.55 33.15
CA ASP A 188 -15.00 -5.65 32.44
C ASP A 188 -15.16 -6.08 30.97
N PHE A 189 -16.25 -5.67 30.33
CA PHE A 189 -16.67 -6.29 29.08
C PHE A 189 -15.81 -5.89 27.86
N ILE A 190 -14.88 -4.97 28.03
CA ILE A 190 -13.75 -4.72 27.12
C ILE A 190 -12.46 -4.79 27.95
N PHE A 191 -11.68 -5.86 27.80
CA PHE A 191 -10.53 -6.13 28.67
C PHE A 191 -9.36 -6.77 27.93
N GLY A 192 -8.16 -6.68 28.51
CA GLY A 192 -6.93 -7.16 27.88
C GLY A 192 -5.84 -6.11 27.74
N GLU A 193 -4.80 -6.43 26.98
CA GLU A 193 -3.52 -5.69 26.95
C GLU A 193 -3.34 -4.87 25.66
N ALA A 194 -4.02 -5.25 24.58
CA ALA A 194 -3.83 -4.73 23.24
C ALA A 194 -3.84 -3.20 23.12
N THR A 195 -3.24 -2.70 22.05
CA THR A 195 -3.52 -1.34 21.58
C THR A 195 -4.75 -1.39 20.67
N ALA A 196 -5.89 -0.89 21.15
CA ALA A 196 -7.16 -0.99 20.43
C ALA A 196 -7.83 0.38 20.29
N VAL A 197 -8.30 0.66 19.07
CA VAL A 197 -9.09 1.85 18.77
C VAL A 197 -10.54 1.45 18.51
N PHE A 198 -11.46 2.13 19.18
CA PHE A 198 -12.90 2.05 18.97
C PHE A 198 -13.36 3.38 18.38
N GLN A 199 -13.90 3.38 17.16
CA GLN A 199 -14.30 4.60 16.47
C GLN A 199 -15.77 4.53 16.06
N ASN A 200 -16.55 5.54 16.45
CA ASN A 200 -18.00 5.61 16.19
C ASN A 200 -18.79 4.41 16.73
N CYS A 201 -18.26 3.70 17.74
CA CYS A 201 -18.94 2.55 18.34
C CYS A 201 -20.00 2.98 19.35
N THR A 202 -21.07 2.21 19.45
CA THR A 202 -22.02 2.26 20.57
C THR A 202 -21.62 1.23 21.62
N ILE A 203 -21.37 1.68 22.83
CA ILE A 203 -20.95 0.86 23.96
C ILE A 203 -22.13 0.84 24.95
N ARG A 204 -22.76 -0.32 25.12
CA ARG A 204 -24.00 -0.45 25.91
C ARG A 204 -23.78 -1.27 27.17
N SER A 205 -23.94 -0.61 28.31
CA SER A 205 -23.88 -1.24 29.63
C SER A 205 -25.22 -1.90 29.96
N LEU A 206 -25.17 -3.17 30.37
CA LEU A 206 -26.36 -3.95 30.74
C LEU A 206 -26.64 -3.94 32.25
N THR A 207 -25.63 -3.65 33.07
CA THR A 207 -25.74 -3.50 34.53
C THR A 207 -24.78 -2.44 35.05
N SER A 208 -25.01 -1.95 36.26
CA SER A 208 -24.07 -1.10 37.01
C SER A 208 -22.77 -1.85 37.33
N SER A 209 -21.71 -1.58 36.56
CA SER A 209 -20.37 -2.19 36.71
C SER A 209 -19.31 -1.39 35.93
N TYR A 210 -18.40 -2.04 35.18
CA TYR A 210 -17.24 -1.43 34.52
C TYR A 210 -17.23 -1.70 33.03
N ILE A 211 -16.99 -0.65 32.22
CA ILE A 211 -16.84 -0.81 30.76
C ILE A 211 -15.50 -1.46 30.42
N THR A 212 -14.40 -0.90 30.92
CA THR A 212 -13.06 -1.33 30.56
C THR A 212 -12.25 -1.91 31.73
N ALA A 213 -11.44 -2.93 31.43
CA ALA A 213 -10.42 -3.45 32.32
C ALA A 213 -9.10 -3.67 31.57
N ALA A 214 -8.41 -2.57 31.29
CA ALA A 214 -7.15 -2.60 30.55
C ALA A 214 -5.99 -3.16 31.40
N SER A 215 -5.05 -3.82 30.71
CA SER A 215 -3.83 -4.41 31.28
C SER A 215 -2.56 -4.03 30.52
N THR A 216 -2.65 -2.94 29.76
CA THR A 216 -1.55 -2.36 28.97
C THR A 216 -0.26 -2.23 29.78
N THR A 217 0.87 -2.57 29.16
CA THR A 217 2.19 -2.54 29.78
C THR A 217 2.77 -1.13 29.89
N ARG A 218 3.92 -1.00 30.56
CA ARG A 218 4.63 0.27 30.68
C ARG A 218 5.12 0.77 29.31
N GLU A 219 5.58 -0.16 28.47
CA GLU A 219 6.27 0.06 27.20
C GLU A 219 5.32 0.50 26.08
N GLN A 220 4.07 0.04 26.12
CA GLN A 220 3.07 0.42 25.12
C GLN A 220 2.71 1.91 25.23
N ALA A 221 2.92 2.69 24.16
CA ALA A 221 2.56 4.11 24.17
C ALA A 221 1.05 4.35 24.33
N TYR A 222 0.21 3.43 23.84
CA TYR A 222 -1.24 3.52 23.85
C TYR A 222 -1.87 2.18 24.27
N GLY A 223 -3.01 2.25 24.97
CA GLY A 223 -3.87 1.11 25.29
C GLY A 223 -5.18 1.20 24.52
N TYR A 224 -6.29 1.31 25.24
CA TYR A 224 -7.60 1.53 24.63
C TYR A 224 -7.88 3.00 24.35
N VAL A 225 -8.35 3.29 23.15
CA VAL A 225 -8.73 4.64 22.72
C VAL A 225 -10.11 4.60 22.07
N PHE A 226 -11.03 5.41 22.57
CA PHE A 226 -12.38 5.55 22.05
C PHE A 226 -12.52 6.93 21.39
N PHE A 227 -12.88 6.95 20.11
CA PHE A 227 -13.14 8.16 19.33
C PHE A 227 -14.61 8.23 18.92
N ASN A 228 -15.28 9.35 19.20
CA ASN A 228 -16.64 9.61 18.71
C ASN A 228 -17.63 8.50 19.09
N CYS A 229 -17.39 7.83 20.22
CA CYS A 229 -18.24 6.74 20.68
C CYS A 229 -19.48 7.28 21.41
N LYS A 230 -20.47 6.40 21.60
CA LYS A 230 -21.62 6.65 22.47
C LYS A 230 -21.66 5.63 23.58
N LEU A 231 -21.67 6.09 24.84
CA LEU A 231 -21.88 5.24 26.01
C LEU A 231 -23.35 5.33 26.39
N VAL A 232 -24.05 4.20 26.32
CA VAL A 232 -25.49 4.08 26.60
C VAL A 232 -25.73 2.94 27.58
N ALA A 233 -26.92 2.88 28.17
CA ALA A 233 -27.29 1.87 29.16
C ALA A 233 -28.67 1.27 28.90
N THR A 234 -28.92 0.11 29.49
CA THR A 234 -30.28 -0.37 29.79
C THR A 234 -30.76 0.20 31.13
N ASP A 235 -32.05 0.13 31.42
CA ASP A 235 -32.63 0.68 32.66
C ASP A 235 -32.02 0.10 33.95
N GLU A 236 -31.49 -1.13 33.89
CA GLU A 236 -30.77 -1.76 35.01
C GLU A 236 -29.40 -1.14 35.34
N ALA A 237 -28.78 -0.45 34.38
CA ALA A 237 -27.43 0.11 34.51
C ALA A 237 -27.50 1.60 34.83
N THR A 238 -27.44 1.93 36.13
CA THR A 238 -27.56 3.32 36.63
C THR A 238 -26.28 3.87 37.23
N ARG A 239 -25.30 2.99 37.53
CA ARG A 239 -24.01 3.34 38.15
C ARG A 239 -22.87 2.59 37.49
N VAL A 240 -22.39 3.11 36.36
CA VAL A 240 -21.32 2.49 35.58
C VAL A 240 -20.05 3.34 35.62
N TYR A 241 -18.92 2.66 35.72
CA TYR A 241 -17.59 3.26 35.60
C TYR A 241 -17.04 3.05 34.19
N LEU A 242 -16.31 4.03 33.69
CA LEU A 242 -15.55 4.00 32.43
C LEU A 242 -14.52 2.85 32.43
N GLY A 243 -13.93 2.55 33.58
CA GLY A 243 -13.05 1.42 33.73
C GLY A 243 -12.30 1.33 35.06
N ARG A 244 -11.50 0.28 35.18
CA ARG A 244 -10.61 -0.01 36.31
C ARG A 244 -9.32 -0.72 35.86
N PRO A 245 -8.15 -0.42 36.46
CA PRO A 245 -6.86 -0.92 35.99
C PRO A 245 -6.64 -2.38 36.41
N TRP A 246 -6.84 -3.33 35.49
CA TRP A 246 -6.61 -4.75 35.76
C TRP A 246 -5.14 -5.03 36.10
N ARG A 247 -4.20 -4.31 35.46
CA ARG A 247 -2.76 -4.31 35.74
C ARG A 247 -2.22 -2.88 35.94
N PRO A 248 -1.04 -2.72 36.58
CA PRO A 248 -0.31 -1.44 36.55
C PRO A 248 -0.08 -0.95 35.11
N TYR A 249 0.04 0.36 34.92
CA TYR A 249 0.24 1.00 33.60
C TYR A 249 -0.91 0.88 32.60
N ALA A 250 -2.05 0.32 33.02
CA ALA A 250 -3.27 0.25 32.21
C ALA A 250 -3.61 1.62 31.60
N LYS A 251 -3.88 1.64 30.29
CA LYS A 251 -4.16 2.88 29.53
C LYS A 251 -5.54 2.81 28.89
N THR A 252 -6.36 3.82 29.15
CA THR A 252 -7.69 3.95 28.53
C THR A 252 -8.01 5.42 28.34
N VAL A 253 -8.42 5.81 27.13
CA VAL A 253 -8.70 7.20 26.78
C VAL A 253 -10.02 7.32 26.02
N PHE A 254 -10.91 8.20 26.47
CA PHE A 254 -12.14 8.56 25.76
C PHE A 254 -12.03 9.95 25.15
N ILE A 255 -12.27 10.06 23.85
CA ILE A 255 -12.10 11.28 23.07
C ILE A 255 -13.38 11.54 22.29
N ASP A 256 -13.91 12.75 22.40
CA ASP A 256 -15.11 13.20 21.67
C ASP A 256 -16.30 12.23 21.88
N THR A 257 -16.39 11.62 23.06
CA THR A 257 -17.35 10.55 23.37
C THR A 257 -18.60 11.13 24.04
N GLU A 258 -19.77 10.73 23.56
CA GLU A 258 -21.06 11.06 24.19
C GLU A 258 -21.34 10.07 25.32
N MET A 259 -21.57 10.57 26.54
CA MET A 259 -21.77 9.78 27.75
C MET A 259 -23.14 10.06 28.36
N ASP A 260 -24.00 9.03 28.40
CA ASP A 260 -25.32 9.11 29.03
C ASP A 260 -25.24 9.08 30.57
N GLY A 261 -26.35 9.37 31.27
CA GLY A 261 -26.38 9.72 32.69
C GLY A 261 -26.10 8.59 33.67
N HIS A 262 -25.93 7.36 33.18
CA HIS A 262 -25.56 6.20 33.97
C HIS A 262 -24.07 6.17 34.37
N ILE A 263 -23.23 6.96 33.69
CA ILE A 263 -21.81 7.07 34.04
C ILE A 263 -21.67 7.86 35.33
N VAL A 264 -21.06 7.24 36.35
CA VAL A 264 -20.90 7.87 37.66
C VAL A 264 -19.95 9.07 37.59
N LYS A 265 -20.13 10.04 38.49
CA LYS A 265 -19.36 11.29 38.50
C LYS A 265 -17.85 11.04 38.65
N GLU A 266 -17.47 10.03 39.43
CA GLU A 266 -16.09 9.60 39.67
C GLU A 266 -15.40 9.17 38.36
N GLY A 267 -16.18 8.67 37.39
CA GLY A 267 -15.76 8.17 36.09
C GLY A 267 -15.03 6.83 36.17
N TRP A 268 -14.00 6.73 37.00
CA TRP A 268 -13.09 5.59 37.08
C TRP A 268 -13.07 5.01 38.48
N ASP A 269 -12.80 3.72 38.59
CA ASP A 269 -12.66 3.04 39.88
C ASP A 269 -11.26 2.46 40.04
N ARG A 270 -10.83 2.35 41.29
CA ARG A 270 -9.57 1.67 41.61
C ARG A 270 -9.80 0.16 41.56
N TRP A 271 -8.82 -0.56 41.04
CA TRP A 271 -8.80 -2.00 41.23
C TRP A 271 -8.29 -2.28 42.64
N LYS A 272 -9.04 -3.02 43.46
CA LYS A 272 -8.56 -3.49 44.77
C LYS A 272 -7.35 -4.40 44.52
N GLY A 273 -6.16 -3.85 44.69
CA GLY A 273 -4.89 -4.48 44.32
C GLY A 273 -4.61 -5.78 45.08
N ASP A 274 -3.54 -6.45 44.67
CA ASP A 274 -2.97 -7.59 45.39
C ASP A 274 -1.68 -7.17 46.11
N ASN A 275 -1.05 -8.08 46.87
CA ASN A 275 0.18 -7.79 47.60
C ASN A 275 1.33 -7.32 46.70
N MET A 276 1.34 -7.70 45.43
CA MET A 276 2.37 -7.32 44.47
C MET A 276 2.08 -5.95 43.85
N PHE A 277 0.81 -5.61 43.65
CA PHE A 277 0.37 -4.34 43.08
C PHE A 277 -0.84 -3.77 43.84
N PRO A 278 -0.64 -3.20 45.04
CA PRO A 278 -1.74 -2.74 45.90
C PRO A 278 -2.43 -1.47 45.39
N GLU A 279 -1.71 -0.63 44.63
CA GLU A 279 -2.15 0.71 44.20
C GLU A 279 -1.95 0.90 42.69
N LYS A 280 -2.64 0.09 41.87
CA LYS A 280 -2.50 0.09 40.41
C LYS A 280 -2.86 1.44 39.78
N GLU A 281 -3.78 2.18 40.39
CA GLU A 281 -4.24 3.51 39.98
C GLU A 281 -3.12 4.55 39.95
N LYS A 282 -2.04 4.39 40.74
CA LYS A 282 -0.91 5.33 40.74
C LYS A 282 -0.10 5.31 39.43
N THR A 283 -0.24 4.26 38.65
CA THR A 283 0.52 4.06 37.40
C THR A 283 -0.36 4.00 36.16
N ALA A 284 -1.67 3.86 36.35
CA ALA A 284 -2.63 3.85 35.25
C ALA A 284 -2.67 5.22 34.56
N PHE A 285 -2.94 5.22 33.25
CA PHE A 285 -3.17 6.44 32.48
C PHE A 285 -4.59 6.41 31.94
N TYR A 286 -5.52 6.94 32.73
CA TYR A 286 -6.93 7.06 32.36
C TYR A 286 -7.27 8.50 32.07
N ALA A 287 -7.76 8.77 30.87
CA ALA A 287 -7.96 10.13 30.41
C ALA A 287 -9.21 10.33 29.57
N GLU A 288 -9.68 11.57 29.54
CA GLU A 288 -10.78 12.03 28.70
C GLU A 288 -10.38 13.29 27.94
N TYR A 289 -11.01 13.52 26.78
CA TYR A 289 -10.92 14.78 26.03
C TYR A 289 -12.26 15.06 25.37
N ASN A 290 -12.81 16.26 25.60
CA ASN A 290 -13.98 16.79 24.90
C ASN A 290 -15.19 15.83 24.84
N SER A 291 -15.39 15.03 25.90
CA SER A 291 -16.58 14.18 26.02
C SER A 291 -17.80 15.02 26.39
N THR A 292 -18.99 14.61 25.95
CA THR A 292 -20.24 15.37 26.09
C THR A 292 -21.35 14.51 26.68
N GLY A 293 -22.49 15.12 27.03
CA GLY A 293 -23.65 14.41 27.61
C GLY A 293 -23.68 14.42 29.14
N PRO A 294 -24.78 13.94 29.75
CA PRO A 294 -25.03 14.04 31.19
C PRO A 294 -24.02 13.26 32.06
N GLY A 295 -23.38 12.22 31.53
CA GLY A 295 -22.33 11.46 32.23
C GLY A 295 -20.91 12.07 32.10
N ALA A 296 -20.73 13.06 31.22
CA ALA A 296 -19.43 13.69 30.96
C ALA A 296 -19.14 14.82 31.95
N ASN A 297 -18.76 14.46 33.19
CA ASN A 297 -18.45 15.41 34.25
C ASN A 297 -16.95 15.42 34.60
N ALA A 298 -16.16 16.08 33.77
CA ALA A 298 -14.70 16.18 33.91
C ALA A 298 -14.25 16.72 35.28
N ASN A 299 -15.01 17.63 35.89
CA ASN A 299 -14.65 18.28 37.15
C ASN A 299 -14.88 17.39 38.39
N ALA A 300 -15.65 16.31 38.26
CA ALA A 300 -15.97 15.40 39.36
C ALA A 300 -15.20 14.07 39.31
N ARG A 301 -14.32 13.92 38.32
CA ARG A 301 -13.53 12.70 38.13
C ARG A 301 -12.57 12.48 39.29
N VAL A 302 -12.21 11.21 39.53
CA VAL A 302 -11.16 10.85 40.48
C VAL A 302 -9.86 11.59 40.18
N ALA A 303 -9.16 12.03 41.23
CA ALA A 303 -7.99 12.92 41.12
C ALA A 303 -6.79 12.31 40.37
N TRP A 304 -6.75 10.98 40.22
CA TRP A 304 -5.69 10.26 39.50
C TRP A 304 -5.99 10.06 38.00
N SER A 305 -7.18 10.47 37.54
CA SER A 305 -7.49 10.55 36.11
C SER A 305 -7.06 11.88 35.52
N LYS A 306 -7.06 11.99 34.19
CA LYS A 306 -6.56 13.16 33.47
C LYS A 306 -7.56 13.69 32.43
N GLN A 307 -7.68 15.01 32.32
CA GLN A 307 -8.20 15.64 31.09
C GLN A 307 -7.01 15.95 30.19
N LEU A 308 -7.03 15.47 28.94
CA LEU A 308 -5.94 15.75 27.99
C LEU A 308 -5.95 17.24 27.62
N THR A 309 -4.76 17.80 27.38
CA THR A 309 -4.65 19.11 26.72
C THR A 309 -4.85 18.99 25.22
N VAL A 310 -5.04 20.12 24.53
CA VAL A 310 -5.10 20.16 23.06
C VAL A 310 -3.84 19.56 22.44
N GLN A 311 -2.64 19.89 22.93
CA GLN A 311 -1.39 19.36 22.39
C GLN A 311 -1.21 17.85 22.66
N GLU A 312 -1.74 17.35 23.78
CA GLU A 312 -1.73 15.92 24.06
C GLU A 312 -2.70 15.18 23.15
N ARG A 313 -3.90 15.73 22.96
CA ARG A 313 -4.90 15.21 22.03
C ARG A 313 -4.38 15.12 20.61
N GLU A 314 -3.61 16.08 20.12
CA GLU A 314 -3.00 16.05 18.77
C GLU A 314 -2.12 14.82 18.53
N LYS A 315 -1.58 14.20 19.59
CA LYS A 315 -0.80 12.96 19.48
C LYS A 315 -1.66 11.71 19.27
N TYR A 316 -2.96 11.76 19.54
CA TYR A 316 -3.89 10.64 19.38
C TYR A 316 -4.44 10.58 17.94
N THR A 317 -3.57 10.32 16.97
CA THR A 317 -3.97 9.99 15.59
C THR A 317 -4.01 8.47 15.41
N LEU A 318 -4.79 7.96 14.44
CA LEU A 318 -4.79 6.53 14.12
C LEU A 318 -3.38 6.03 13.79
N GLU A 319 -2.63 6.81 13.01
CA GLU A 319 -1.24 6.49 12.64
C GLU A 319 -0.33 6.34 13.86
N ASN A 320 -0.42 7.24 14.84
CA ASN A 320 0.41 7.15 16.04
C ASN A 320 -0.02 5.99 16.94
N ILE A 321 -1.33 5.86 17.20
CA ILE A 321 -1.87 4.82 18.09
C ILE A 321 -1.56 3.43 17.52
N LEU A 322 -1.76 3.25 16.22
CA LEU A 322 -1.60 1.96 15.56
C LEU A 322 -0.20 1.79 14.95
N SER A 323 0.78 2.61 15.36
CA SER A 323 2.19 2.47 14.95
C SER A 323 2.37 2.35 13.42
N GLY A 324 1.79 3.29 12.68
CA GLY A 324 1.86 3.36 11.21
C GLY A 324 0.90 2.43 10.46
N TRP A 325 0.17 1.53 11.15
CA TRP A 325 -0.88 0.75 10.50
C TRP A 325 -2.11 1.64 10.22
N VAL A 326 -2.64 1.52 9.00
CA VAL A 326 -3.84 2.24 8.55
C VAL A 326 -4.96 1.24 8.30
N PRO A 327 -5.96 1.14 9.21
CA PRO A 327 -7.09 0.23 9.04
C PRO A 327 -7.93 0.53 7.79
N GLY A 328 -8.49 -0.51 7.19
CA GLY A 328 -9.38 -0.43 6.03
C GLY A 328 -8.64 -0.38 4.69
N LYS A 329 -7.35 -0.73 4.68
CA LYS A 329 -6.53 -0.86 3.46
C LYS A 329 -6.06 -2.30 3.33
N THR A 330 -6.13 -2.85 2.12
CA THR A 330 -5.61 -4.20 1.84
C THR A 330 -4.09 -4.20 2.03
N LEU A 331 -3.50 -5.37 2.28
CA LEU A 331 -2.05 -5.48 2.39
C LEU A 331 -1.40 -4.95 1.09
N ARG A 332 -0.49 -3.98 1.21
CA ARG A 332 0.22 -3.43 0.04
C ARG A 332 0.85 -4.58 -0.73
N LEU A 333 0.59 -4.68 -2.04
CA LEU A 333 1.28 -5.66 -2.89
C LEU A 333 2.77 -5.48 -2.69
N GLN A 334 3.45 -6.57 -2.35
CA GLN A 334 4.89 -6.54 -2.14
C GLN A 334 5.63 -6.80 -3.45
N PRO A 335 6.80 -6.17 -3.64
CA PRO A 335 7.69 -6.52 -4.74
C PRO A 335 8.00 -8.02 -4.75
N SER A 336 7.95 -8.65 -5.93
CA SER A 336 8.19 -10.09 -6.08
C SER A 336 9.65 -10.51 -5.87
N GLY A 337 10.60 -9.58 -5.92
CA GLY A 337 12.04 -9.82 -5.94
C GLY A 337 12.58 -10.36 -7.27
N THR A 338 11.72 -10.93 -8.12
CA THR A 338 12.12 -11.55 -9.39
C THR A 338 11.93 -10.59 -10.58
N PRO A 339 12.93 -10.41 -11.47
CA PRO A 339 12.78 -9.62 -12.69
C PRO A 339 11.61 -10.10 -13.57
N ASP A 340 10.85 -9.16 -14.12
CA ASP A 340 9.87 -9.44 -15.17
C ASP A 340 10.49 -9.17 -16.55
N THR A 341 10.49 -10.21 -17.39
CA THR A 341 11.04 -10.17 -18.76
C THR A 341 9.94 -10.21 -19.82
N SER A 342 8.68 -9.93 -19.45
CA SER A 342 7.53 -9.98 -20.36
C SER A 342 7.64 -9.01 -21.53
N PHE A 343 8.24 -7.84 -21.33
CA PHE A 343 8.45 -6.87 -22.39
C PHE A 343 9.81 -7.06 -23.10
N SER A 344 9.79 -7.16 -24.42
CA SER A 344 10.99 -7.07 -25.26
C SER A 344 10.64 -6.54 -26.65
N VAL A 345 11.55 -5.78 -27.26
CA VAL A 345 11.36 -5.22 -28.62
C VAL A 345 11.07 -6.30 -29.66
N LYS A 346 11.78 -7.45 -29.59
CA LYS A 346 11.53 -8.59 -30.48
C LYS A 346 10.16 -9.23 -30.26
N GLY A 347 9.71 -9.30 -29.00
CA GLY A 347 8.38 -9.80 -28.66
C GLY A 347 7.29 -8.91 -29.24
N SER A 348 7.42 -7.59 -29.05
CA SER A 348 6.53 -6.60 -29.64
C SER A 348 6.54 -6.67 -31.16
N TYR A 349 7.70 -6.77 -31.82
CA TYR A 349 7.76 -6.92 -33.27
C TYR A 349 6.95 -8.10 -33.80
N ARG A 350 7.08 -9.28 -33.16
CA ARG A 350 6.32 -10.48 -33.54
C ARG A 350 4.81 -10.28 -33.39
N HIS A 351 4.38 -9.45 -32.45
CA HIS A 351 2.98 -9.12 -32.26
C HIS A 351 2.49 -8.09 -33.29
N GLU A 352 3.23 -6.99 -33.46
CA GLU A 352 2.80 -5.86 -34.28
C GLU A 352 2.83 -6.17 -35.79
N ILE A 353 3.71 -7.07 -36.26
CA ILE A 353 3.80 -7.41 -37.69
C ILE A 353 2.50 -8.02 -38.23
N ALA A 354 1.67 -8.62 -37.36
CA ALA A 354 0.38 -9.17 -37.74
C ALA A 354 -0.63 -8.07 -38.14
N HIS A 355 -0.51 -6.88 -37.57
CA HIS A 355 -1.40 -5.75 -37.83
C HIS A 355 -0.75 -4.70 -38.75
N HIS A 356 0.57 -4.66 -38.79
CA HIS A 356 1.37 -3.74 -39.60
C HIS A 356 2.41 -4.51 -40.42
N PRO A 357 2.03 -5.16 -41.52
CA PRO A 357 2.89 -6.13 -42.23
C PRO A 357 4.18 -5.55 -42.82
N ASN A 358 4.24 -4.23 -43.01
CA ASN A 358 5.39 -3.53 -43.60
C ASN A 358 6.42 -3.05 -42.57
N ILE A 359 6.19 -3.29 -41.27
CA ILE A 359 7.11 -2.77 -40.25
C ILE A 359 8.43 -3.53 -40.24
N ARG A 360 9.49 -2.80 -39.89
CA ARG A 360 10.83 -3.37 -39.67
C ARG A 360 11.37 -2.87 -38.35
N ILE A 361 12.13 -3.70 -37.66
CA ILE A 361 12.89 -3.23 -36.49
C ILE A 361 13.86 -2.16 -36.97
N ALA A 362 13.82 -1.00 -36.31
CA ALA A 362 14.67 0.14 -36.64
C ALA A 362 16.15 -0.25 -36.63
N ASP A 363 16.90 0.30 -37.58
CA ASP A 363 18.33 -0.02 -37.73
C ASP A 363 19.13 0.37 -36.47
N SER A 364 19.56 -0.67 -35.76
CA SER A 364 20.34 -0.54 -34.54
C SER A 364 21.85 -0.50 -34.78
N THR A 365 22.32 -0.47 -36.02
CA THR A 365 23.76 -0.41 -36.33
C THR A 365 24.41 0.79 -35.64
N MET A 366 25.54 0.56 -34.96
CA MET A 366 26.28 1.63 -34.30
C MET A 366 26.93 2.55 -35.34
N PRO A 367 26.61 3.85 -35.37
CA PRO A 367 27.25 4.79 -36.29
C PRO A 367 28.77 4.83 -36.05
N ALA A 368 29.56 4.91 -37.12
CA ALA A 368 31.03 4.91 -37.02
C ALA A 368 31.59 6.05 -36.16
N SER A 369 30.85 7.16 -36.06
CA SER A 369 31.16 8.36 -35.27
C SER A 369 30.86 8.22 -33.77
N VAL A 370 30.18 7.17 -33.33
CA VAL A 370 29.68 7.00 -31.95
C VAL A 370 30.47 5.94 -31.19
N GLN A 371 30.67 6.17 -29.91
CA GLN A 371 31.19 5.21 -28.93
C GLN A 371 30.22 5.07 -27.77
N VAL A 372 30.34 3.95 -27.04
CA VAL A 372 29.54 3.66 -25.85
C VAL A 372 30.45 3.28 -24.68
N VAL A 373 30.21 3.87 -23.51
CA VAL A 373 30.73 3.40 -22.22
C VAL A 373 29.59 2.65 -21.54
N ARG A 374 29.78 1.37 -21.20
CA ARG A 374 28.71 0.50 -20.71
C ARG A 374 28.82 0.22 -19.23
N ASN A 375 27.70 -0.13 -18.61
CA ASN A 375 27.61 -0.68 -17.27
C ASN A 375 28.23 0.23 -16.20
N VAL A 376 28.07 1.55 -16.37
CA VAL A 376 28.54 2.51 -15.38
C VAL A 376 27.57 2.50 -14.21
N VAL A 377 28.09 2.24 -13.02
CA VAL A 377 27.28 2.31 -11.79
C VAL A 377 27.01 3.76 -11.45
N TYR A 378 25.74 4.11 -11.29
CA TYR A 378 25.37 5.47 -10.86
C TYR A 378 24.75 5.51 -9.47
N ARG A 379 24.22 4.38 -8.98
CA ARG A 379 23.56 4.28 -7.67
C ARG A 379 23.52 2.84 -7.17
N THR A 380 23.59 2.68 -5.85
CA THR A 380 23.09 1.48 -5.15
C THR A 380 21.82 1.82 -4.38
N THR A 381 20.74 1.08 -4.59
CA THR A 381 19.46 1.33 -3.91
C THR A 381 19.54 0.94 -2.43
N PRO A 382 18.64 1.45 -1.56
CA PRO A 382 18.58 1.02 -0.16
C PRO A 382 18.41 -0.50 0.02
N GLY A 383 17.84 -1.20 -0.98
CA GLY A 383 17.71 -2.66 -1.00
C GLY A 383 18.94 -3.40 -1.54
N GLY A 384 20.08 -2.71 -1.74
CA GLY A 384 21.34 -3.30 -2.19
C GLY A 384 21.44 -3.56 -3.69
N LYS A 385 20.45 -3.15 -4.51
CA LYS A 385 20.50 -3.33 -5.97
C LYS A 385 21.34 -2.24 -6.62
N THR A 386 22.32 -2.62 -7.42
CA THR A 386 23.10 -1.69 -8.24
C THR A 386 22.31 -1.29 -9.48
N LEU A 387 22.22 0.01 -9.77
CA LEU A 387 21.62 0.56 -10.98
C LEU A 387 22.70 1.07 -11.91
N LEU A 388 22.56 0.73 -13.19
CA LEU A 388 23.55 0.97 -14.22
C LEU A 388 23.06 1.96 -15.27
N LEU A 389 24.01 2.61 -15.93
CA LEU A 389 23.77 3.42 -17.13
C LEU A 389 24.79 3.11 -18.23
N ASP A 390 24.39 3.38 -19.47
CA ASP A 390 25.26 3.33 -20.65
C ASP A 390 25.31 4.72 -21.30
N ILE A 391 26.50 5.17 -21.70
CA ILE A 391 26.76 6.53 -22.18
C ILE A 391 27.17 6.48 -23.64
N TYR A 392 26.32 6.99 -24.51
CA TYR A 392 26.52 7.13 -25.95
C TYR A 392 26.97 8.54 -26.27
N LYS A 393 28.14 8.68 -26.90
CA LYS A 393 28.71 9.97 -27.29
C LYS A 393 29.54 9.84 -28.57
N THR A 394 29.91 10.96 -29.17
CA THR A 394 30.81 10.96 -30.33
C THR A 394 32.21 10.46 -29.93
N LYS A 395 32.89 9.75 -30.85
CA LYS A 395 34.28 9.29 -30.69
C LYS A 395 35.24 10.45 -30.59
N ARG A 396 35.07 11.42 -31.49
CA ARG A 396 35.88 12.64 -31.50
C ARG A 396 35.43 13.53 -30.35
N LYS A 397 36.36 13.88 -29.45
CA LYS A 397 36.11 14.87 -28.40
C LYS A 397 35.59 16.16 -29.03
N ALA A 398 34.38 16.57 -28.64
CA ALA A 398 33.78 17.81 -29.10
C ALA A 398 34.60 19.03 -28.60
N LYS A 399 34.57 20.11 -29.38
CA LYS A 399 35.24 21.37 -29.00
C LYS A 399 34.55 22.06 -27.83
N THR A 400 33.24 21.84 -27.67
CA THR A 400 32.40 22.40 -26.62
C THR A 400 31.65 21.28 -25.89
N LEU A 401 31.20 21.57 -24.67
CA LEU A 401 30.29 20.67 -23.95
C LEU A 401 28.97 20.53 -24.72
N GLN A 402 28.45 19.31 -24.80
CA GLN A 402 27.31 18.95 -25.62
C GLN A 402 26.03 18.81 -24.78
N PRO A 403 24.85 19.11 -25.34
CA PRO A 403 23.58 18.85 -24.65
C PRO A 403 23.43 17.35 -24.37
N ALA A 404 22.83 17.01 -23.23
CA ALA A 404 22.72 15.62 -22.77
C ALA A 404 21.28 15.17 -22.53
N LEU A 405 21.03 13.88 -22.71
CA LEU A 405 19.71 13.26 -22.53
C LEU A 405 19.80 12.05 -21.61
N LEU A 406 19.04 12.06 -20.54
CA LEU A 406 18.73 10.85 -19.79
C LEU A 406 17.55 10.13 -20.46
N MET A 407 17.63 8.82 -20.65
CA MET A 407 16.63 8.03 -21.37
C MET A 407 16.06 6.93 -20.48
N ALA A 408 14.81 7.09 -20.06
CA ALA A 408 14.05 6.12 -19.27
C ALA A 408 13.35 5.10 -20.18
N HIS A 409 13.53 3.82 -19.92
CA HIS A 409 12.92 2.76 -20.73
C HIS A 409 11.45 2.51 -20.34
N GLY A 410 10.66 1.98 -21.28
CA GLY A 410 9.30 1.51 -21.02
C GLY A 410 9.25 0.10 -20.41
N GLY A 411 8.03 -0.45 -20.28
CA GLY A 411 7.80 -1.79 -19.68
C GLY A 411 6.86 -1.78 -18.47
N GLY A 412 5.95 -0.80 -18.38
CA GLY A 412 4.92 -0.74 -17.34
C GLY A 412 5.49 -0.64 -15.92
N TRP A 413 6.61 0.07 -15.74
CA TRP A 413 7.36 0.19 -14.48
C TRP A 413 7.83 -1.15 -13.87
N ARG A 414 7.54 -2.28 -14.52
CA ARG A 414 7.65 -3.63 -13.98
C ARG A 414 8.71 -4.45 -14.69
N SER A 415 8.91 -4.19 -15.98
CA SER A 415 9.79 -4.93 -16.89
C SER A 415 10.68 -4.00 -17.72
N GLY A 416 11.56 -4.62 -18.51
CA GLY A 416 12.47 -3.93 -19.43
C GLY A 416 13.75 -3.46 -18.76
N ASP A 417 14.63 -2.88 -19.57
CA ASP A 417 15.93 -2.39 -19.13
C ASP A 417 16.45 -1.23 -20.02
N ARG A 418 17.56 -0.62 -19.60
CA ARG A 418 18.19 0.52 -20.30
C ARG A 418 18.54 0.25 -21.77
N THR A 419 18.66 -1.01 -22.19
CA THR A 419 19.05 -1.35 -23.57
C THR A 419 17.94 -1.09 -24.59
N HIS A 420 16.69 -0.95 -24.15
CA HIS A 420 15.56 -0.61 -25.03
C HIS A 420 15.75 0.73 -25.75
N ASN A 421 16.46 1.69 -25.13
CA ASN A 421 16.72 3.00 -25.72
C ASN A 421 17.98 3.05 -26.61
N ASN A 422 18.70 1.94 -26.78
CA ASN A 422 20.01 1.91 -27.43
C ASN A 422 19.97 2.44 -28.88
N THR A 423 18.97 2.07 -29.67
CA THR A 423 18.89 2.50 -31.08
C THR A 423 18.73 4.01 -31.18
N LEU A 424 17.81 4.58 -30.41
CA LEU A 424 17.57 6.02 -30.36
C LEU A 424 18.79 6.78 -29.80
N ALA A 425 19.42 6.26 -28.73
CA ALA A 425 20.63 6.84 -28.14
C ALA A 425 21.79 6.91 -29.14
N ARG A 426 22.00 5.86 -29.94
CA ARG A 426 23.05 5.82 -30.98
C ARG A 426 22.83 6.89 -32.04
N LYS A 427 21.59 7.02 -32.53
CA LYS A 427 21.25 7.97 -33.60
C LYS A 427 21.34 9.43 -33.11
N LEU A 428 20.84 9.72 -31.91
CA LEU A 428 20.98 11.05 -31.29
C LEU A 428 22.43 11.37 -30.94
N ALA A 429 23.22 10.41 -30.46
CA ALA A 429 24.65 10.64 -30.21
C ALA A 429 25.41 10.99 -31.50
N ALA A 430 25.05 10.39 -32.64
CA ALA A 430 25.60 10.76 -33.95
C ALA A 430 25.21 12.19 -34.37
N MET A 431 24.14 12.75 -33.82
CA MET A 431 23.70 14.14 -34.03
C MET A 431 24.33 15.14 -33.04
N GLY A 432 25.25 14.69 -32.17
CA GLY A 432 26.02 15.56 -31.27
C GLY A 432 25.50 15.62 -29.84
N TYR A 433 24.52 14.80 -29.45
CA TYR A 433 24.08 14.71 -28.06
C TYR A 433 24.93 13.72 -27.24
N VAL A 434 25.00 13.91 -25.91
CA VAL A 434 25.44 12.85 -24.99
C VAL A 434 24.19 12.12 -24.47
N CYS A 435 23.94 10.91 -24.97
CA CYS A 435 22.75 10.14 -24.63
C CYS A 435 23.07 9.08 -23.58
N ILE A 436 22.32 9.07 -22.49
CA ILE A 436 22.55 8.21 -21.34
C ILE A 436 21.30 7.37 -21.11
N THR A 437 21.40 6.06 -21.32
CA THR A 437 20.31 5.14 -21.01
C THR A 437 20.50 4.61 -19.60
N ALA A 438 19.45 4.59 -18.77
CA ALA A 438 19.57 4.23 -17.37
C ALA A 438 18.56 3.16 -16.96
N ASP A 439 19.01 2.24 -16.12
CA ASP A 439 18.11 1.39 -15.34
C ASP A 439 17.45 2.23 -14.24
N TYR A 440 16.27 1.83 -13.81
CA TYR A 440 15.62 2.34 -12.60
C TYR A 440 14.97 1.18 -11.84
N SER A 441 14.59 1.40 -10.58
CA SER A 441 13.93 0.35 -9.80
C SER A 441 12.57 -0.01 -10.41
N LEU A 442 12.42 -1.27 -10.81
CA LEU A 442 11.15 -1.82 -11.27
C LEU A 442 10.27 -2.24 -10.09
N SER A 443 8.95 -2.25 -10.29
CA SER A 443 7.94 -2.62 -9.28
C SER A 443 8.09 -4.04 -8.73
N THR A 444 8.79 -4.92 -9.46
CA THR A 444 9.21 -6.23 -8.96
C THR A 444 10.23 -6.16 -7.82
N HIS A 445 10.93 -5.03 -7.63
CA HIS A 445 11.95 -4.85 -6.59
C HIS A 445 11.65 -3.67 -5.65
N ALA A 446 11.08 -2.57 -6.15
CA ALA A 446 10.70 -1.44 -5.33
C ALA A 446 9.49 -0.72 -5.92
N LEU A 447 8.60 -0.28 -5.05
CA LEU A 447 7.36 0.42 -5.42
C LEU A 447 7.59 1.92 -5.59
N TYR A 448 6.59 2.62 -6.11
CA TYR A 448 6.55 4.09 -6.10
C TYR A 448 6.87 4.66 -4.70
N PRO A 449 7.69 5.73 -4.60
CA PRO A 449 8.29 6.53 -5.68
C PRO A 449 9.74 6.16 -6.08
N ALA A 450 10.22 4.92 -5.83
CA ALA A 450 11.63 4.56 -5.99
C ALA A 450 12.23 4.88 -7.37
N ALA A 451 11.53 4.53 -8.46
CA ALA A 451 11.98 4.80 -9.83
C ALA A 451 12.23 6.30 -10.10
N VAL A 452 11.37 7.18 -9.57
CA VAL A 452 11.51 8.64 -9.69
C VAL A 452 12.79 9.11 -8.99
N HIS A 453 13.03 8.61 -7.78
CA HIS A 453 14.24 8.93 -7.02
C HIS A 453 15.50 8.46 -7.75
N ASP A 454 15.45 7.30 -8.42
CA ASP A 454 16.57 6.74 -9.18
C ASP A 454 16.93 7.60 -10.38
N LEU A 455 15.93 8.01 -11.17
CA LEU A 455 16.16 8.86 -12.33
C LEU A 455 16.65 10.26 -11.94
N LYS A 456 16.13 10.84 -10.84
CA LYS A 456 16.67 12.10 -10.31
C LYS A 456 18.11 11.95 -9.81
N ALA A 457 18.47 10.80 -9.21
CA ALA A 457 19.85 10.50 -8.86
C ALA A 457 20.74 10.36 -10.10
N ALA A 458 20.25 9.74 -11.18
CA ALA A 458 20.97 9.67 -12.45
C ALA A 458 21.24 11.07 -13.06
N ILE A 459 20.28 12.00 -12.98
CA ILE A 459 20.49 13.39 -13.43
C ILE A 459 21.59 14.07 -12.60
N ARG A 460 21.59 13.89 -11.28
CA ARG A 460 22.65 14.45 -10.43
C ARG A 460 24.00 13.83 -10.74
N TRP A 461 24.04 12.51 -10.98
CA TRP A 461 25.24 11.81 -11.44
C TRP A 461 25.75 12.39 -12.77
N MET A 462 24.87 12.62 -13.74
CA MET A 462 25.25 13.25 -15.02
C MET A 462 25.87 14.63 -14.82
N ARG A 463 25.38 15.40 -13.84
CA ARG A 463 25.95 16.72 -13.51
C ARG A 463 27.32 16.61 -12.87
N SER A 464 27.49 15.72 -11.89
CA SER A 464 28.77 15.54 -11.20
C SER A 464 29.86 15.02 -12.14
N HIS A 465 29.50 14.29 -13.20
CA HIS A 465 30.43 13.74 -14.19
C HIS A 465 30.44 14.52 -15.51
N GLY A 466 29.91 15.75 -15.51
CA GLY A 466 29.70 16.49 -16.76
C GLY A 466 30.99 16.75 -17.56
N ASN A 467 32.07 17.12 -16.88
CA ASN A 467 33.37 17.35 -17.50
C ASN A 467 34.00 16.07 -18.08
N GLU A 468 33.81 14.93 -17.40
CA GLU A 468 34.35 13.64 -17.82
C GLU A 468 33.69 13.14 -19.13
N TYR A 469 32.37 13.30 -19.22
CA TYR A 469 31.60 12.80 -20.37
C TYR A 469 31.30 13.87 -21.43
N GLY A 470 31.71 15.12 -21.21
CA GLY A 470 31.52 16.22 -22.16
C GLY A 470 30.08 16.76 -22.18
N ILE A 471 29.38 16.68 -21.05
CA ILE A 471 28.00 17.12 -20.87
C ILE A 471 27.95 18.60 -20.50
N ASP A 472 27.12 19.36 -21.20
CA ASP A 472 26.72 20.70 -20.79
C ASP A 472 25.59 20.59 -19.76
N THR A 473 25.93 20.74 -18.48
CA THR A 473 25.00 20.56 -17.36
C THR A 473 23.86 21.60 -17.33
N ALA A 474 23.97 22.66 -18.13
CA ALA A 474 22.91 23.64 -18.33
C ALA A 474 21.94 23.27 -19.46
N ARG A 475 22.23 22.22 -20.24
CA ARG A 475 21.44 21.76 -21.38
C ARG A 475 21.16 20.26 -21.27
N MET A 476 20.42 19.88 -20.24
CA MET A 476 20.06 18.49 -19.97
C MET A 476 18.56 18.28 -20.19
N ALA A 477 18.20 17.24 -20.93
CA ALA A 477 16.82 16.79 -21.10
C ALA A 477 16.63 15.40 -20.51
N ILE A 478 15.37 15.05 -20.26
CA ILE A 478 14.96 13.66 -20.02
C ILE A 478 13.96 13.23 -21.10
N LEU A 479 14.11 12.00 -21.55
CA LEU A 479 13.25 11.37 -22.55
C LEU A 479 12.80 10.02 -22.01
N GLY A 480 11.58 9.61 -22.33
CA GLY A 480 11.19 8.23 -22.08
C GLY A 480 10.03 7.75 -22.94
N PHE A 481 9.83 6.43 -22.89
CA PHE A 481 8.78 5.71 -23.61
C PHE A 481 7.82 5.00 -22.68
N SER A 482 6.50 5.11 -22.91
CA SER A 482 5.50 4.38 -22.13
C SER A 482 5.62 4.73 -20.63
N ALA A 483 5.80 3.75 -19.75
CA ALA A 483 6.16 3.97 -18.34
C ALA A 483 7.40 4.90 -18.18
N GLY A 484 8.39 4.80 -19.06
CA GLY A 484 9.51 5.73 -19.07
C GLY A 484 9.12 7.15 -19.49
N GLY A 485 8.12 7.30 -20.36
CA GLY A 485 7.57 8.60 -20.78
C GLY A 485 6.84 9.28 -19.64
N GLU A 486 6.02 8.52 -18.90
CA GLU A 486 5.41 8.97 -17.65
C GLU A 486 6.49 9.40 -16.64
N LEU A 487 7.51 8.57 -16.40
CA LEU A 487 8.60 8.91 -15.48
C LEU A 487 9.38 10.17 -15.93
N ALA A 488 9.62 10.32 -17.24
CA ALA A 488 10.27 11.50 -17.80
C ALA A 488 9.43 12.77 -17.56
N ALA A 489 8.12 12.68 -17.81
CA ALA A 489 7.17 13.74 -17.51
C ALA A 489 7.11 14.07 -16.01
N PHE A 490 7.07 13.05 -15.14
CA PHE A 490 7.04 13.21 -13.70
C PHE A 490 8.29 13.93 -13.19
N VAL A 491 9.46 13.49 -13.62
CA VAL A 491 10.75 14.10 -13.23
C VAL A 491 10.81 15.57 -13.65
N GLY A 492 10.39 15.91 -14.87
CA GLY A 492 10.38 17.30 -15.34
C GLY A 492 9.31 18.17 -14.67
N ALA A 493 8.10 17.64 -14.46
CA ALA A 493 7.04 18.35 -13.75
C ALA A 493 7.43 18.67 -12.30
N THR A 494 8.17 17.76 -11.66
CA THR A 494 8.66 17.90 -10.28
C THR A 494 10.05 18.54 -10.17
N ASN A 495 10.46 19.34 -11.17
CA ASN A 495 11.69 20.11 -11.13
C ASN A 495 11.78 20.98 -9.86
N GLY A 496 12.76 20.70 -9.01
CA GLY A 496 13.00 21.46 -7.78
C GLY A 496 11.93 21.27 -6.70
N ASN A 497 11.13 20.20 -6.77
CA ASN A 497 10.21 19.81 -5.70
C ASN A 497 10.95 18.88 -4.70
N PRO A 498 11.22 19.32 -3.46
CA PRO A 498 12.02 18.56 -2.49
C PRO A 498 11.38 17.22 -2.10
N LYS A 499 10.05 17.08 -2.22
CA LYS A 499 9.33 15.84 -1.89
C LYS A 499 9.82 14.63 -2.68
N PHE A 500 10.27 14.85 -3.92
CA PHE A 500 10.62 13.78 -4.87
C PHE A 500 12.12 13.68 -5.14
N GLU A 501 12.97 14.38 -4.40
CA GLU A 501 14.43 14.30 -4.61
C GLU A 501 15.04 12.98 -4.10
N GLY A 502 14.30 12.26 -3.25
CA GLY A 502 14.77 11.10 -2.51
C GLY A 502 15.80 11.46 -1.45
N VAL A 503 16.39 10.44 -0.79
CA VAL A 503 17.50 10.68 0.14
C VAL A 503 18.74 11.06 -0.65
N VAL A 504 19.17 12.31 -0.55
CA VAL A 504 20.39 12.84 -1.20
C VAL A 504 21.59 12.51 -0.31
N ARG A 505 22.22 11.35 -0.54
CA ARG A 505 23.51 10.98 0.07
C ARG A 505 24.64 10.81 -0.95
N GLU A 506 24.28 10.59 -2.22
CA GLU A 506 25.19 10.34 -3.34
C GLU A 506 24.90 11.35 -4.46
N ASN A 507 25.95 11.88 -5.10
CA ASN A 507 25.88 12.87 -6.17
C ASN A 507 25.07 14.11 -5.77
N GLU A 508 25.63 14.96 -4.92
CA GLU A 508 25.02 16.25 -4.56
C GLU A 508 24.82 17.15 -5.80
N GLY A 509 23.73 17.90 -5.81
CA GLY A 509 23.39 18.80 -6.92
C GLY A 509 21.90 18.79 -7.26
N SER A 510 21.48 19.66 -8.18
CA SER A 510 20.08 19.72 -8.61
C SER A 510 19.78 18.62 -9.65
N SER A 511 18.60 18.02 -9.56
CA SER A 511 18.09 17.06 -10.57
C SER A 511 17.28 17.74 -11.69
N THR A 512 17.41 19.05 -11.86
CA THR A 512 16.56 19.83 -12.77
C THR A 512 16.93 19.56 -14.22
N VAL A 513 15.93 19.37 -15.08
CA VAL A 513 16.11 19.25 -16.54
C VAL A 513 15.50 20.45 -17.26
N GLN A 514 16.06 20.79 -18.43
CA GLN A 514 15.66 21.94 -19.25
C GLN A 514 14.69 21.56 -20.38
N ALA A 515 14.44 20.28 -20.63
CA ALA A 515 13.43 19.82 -21.58
C ALA A 515 12.96 18.40 -21.25
N VAL A 516 11.73 18.08 -21.63
CA VAL A 516 11.15 16.73 -21.52
C VAL A 516 10.64 16.26 -22.88
N VAL A 517 10.94 15.02 -23.21
CA VAL A 517 10.31 14.30 -24.32
C VAL A 517 9.54 13.13 -23.77
N ASP A 518 8.22 13.20 -23.89
CA ASP A 518 7.29 12.16 -23.49
C ASP A 518 6.81 11.41 -24.74
N ILE A 519 7.26 10.16 -24.89
CA ILE A 519 6.82 9.26 -25.96
C ILE A 519 5.79 8.31 -25.36
N ASP A 520 4.51 8.58 -25.62
CA ASP A 520 3.42 7.69 -25.25
C ASP A 520 3.32 7.37 -23.74
N GLY A 521 3.69 8.33 -22.87
CA GLY A 521 3.51 8.25 -21.42
C GLY A 521 2.17 8.79 -20.94
N THR A 522 1.53 8.07 -20.01
CA THR A 522 0.33 8.53 -19.32
C THR A 522 0.68 9.70 -18.39
N LEU A 523 -0.10 10.78 -18.44
CA LEU A 523 0.11 11.97 -17.60
C LEU A 523 -0.89 12.04 -16.42
N ALA A 524 -1.95 11.23 -16.47
CA ALA A 524 -2.96 11.10 -15.43
C ALA A 524 -3.50 9.67 -15.31
N PHE A 525 -3.41 9.10 -14.10
CA PHE A 525 -3.94 7.75 -13.81
C PHE A 525 -5.42 7.74 -13.40
N ILE A 526 -5.93 8.88 -12.90
CA ILE A 526 -7.35 9.10 -12.59
C ILE A 526 -7.88 10.11 -13.60
N HIS A 527 -8.26 9.61 -14.78
CA HIS A 527 -8.75 10.42 -15.89
C HIS A 527 -9.71 9.59 -16.76
N PRO A 528 -10.74 10.17 -17.41
CA PRO A 528 -11.65 9.43 -18.28
C PRO A 528 -10.96 8.65 -19.41
N GLU A 529 -9.86 9.20 -19.94
CA GLU A 529 -9.04 8.54 -20.98
C GLU A 529 -8.09 7.46 -20.41
N SER A 530 -7.92 7.38 -19.09
CA SER A 530 -6.94 6.47 -18.49
C SER A 530 -7.46 5.04 -18.42
N GLY A 531 -6.68 4.11 -18.98
CA GLY A 531 -6.94 2.67 -18.84
C GLY A 531 -6.30 2.03 -17.61
N GLU A 532 -5.40 2.74 -16.91
CA GLU A 532 -4.66 2.21 -15.77
C GLU A 532 -5.53 2.13 -14.50
N GLY A 533 -5.29 1.09 -13.70
CA GLY A 533 -6.07 0.81 -12.48
C GLY A 533 -7.44 0.18 -12.72
N ASN A 534 -7.73 -0.27 -13.95
CA ASN A 534 -8.83 -1.21 -14.19
C ASN A 534 -8.32 -2.65 -13.98
N ASP A 535 -8.38 -3.09 -12.73
CA ASP A 535 -7.87 -4.40 -12.30
C ASP A 535 -8.89 -5.55 -12.47
N SER A 536 -10.01 -5.31 -13.17
CA SER A 536 -11.13 -6.27 -13.29
C SER A 536 -10.79 -7.59 -13.97
N LYS A 537 -9.79 -7.61 -14.87
CA LYS A 537 -9.31 -8.82 -15.56
C LYS A 537 -7.96 -9.30 -15.04
N SER A 538 -7.07 -8.35 -14.76
CA SER A 538 -5.72 -8.60 -14.26
C SER A 538 -5.21 -7.33 -13.60
N ILE A 539 -4.38 -7.48 -12.57
CA ILE A 539 -3.72 -6.36 -11.90
C ILE A 539 -2.94 -5.53 -12.93
N SER A 540 -3.25 -4.24 -13.01
CA SER A 540 -2.62 -3.29 -13.93
C SER A 540 -1.17 -2.99 -13.54
N ALA A 541 -0.40 -2.49 -14.51
CA ALA A 541 1.00 -2.13 -14.31
C ALA A 541 1.15 -1.04 -13.23
N ALA A 542 0.26 -0.04 -13.25
CA ALA A 542 0.20 1.00 -12.23
C ALA A 542 -0.12 0.43 -10.84
N THR A 543 -1.07 -0.51 -10.71
CA THR A 543 -1.37 -1.16 -9.43
C THR A 543 -0.17 -1.92 -8.87
N TYR A 544 0.56 -2.67 -9.70
CA TYR A 544 1.82 -3.30 -9.28
C TYR A 544 2.86 -2.27 -8.85
N TRP A 545 2.94 -1.12 -9.51
CA TRP A 545 3.91 -0.07 -9.21
C TRP A 545 3.62 0.65 -7.89
N PHE A 546 2.36 0.97 -7.62
CA PHE A 546 1.95 1.63 -6.37
C PHE A 546 1.88 0.67 -5.18
N GLY A 547 1.55 -0.58 -5.47
CA GLY A 547 1.26 -1.63 -4.50
C GLY A 547 -0.16 -1.56 -3.93
N TYR A 548 -1.02 -0.70 -4.49
CA TYR A 548 -2.41 -0.55 -4.08
C TYR A 548 -3.29 -0.33 -5.30
N PRO A 549 -4.49 -0.94 -5.35
CA PRO A 549 -5.50 -0.59 -6.34
C PRO A 549 -5.89 0.89 -6.24
N LYS A 550 -6.31 1.47 -7.37
CA LYS A 550 -6.76 2.86 -7.47
C LYS A 550 -7.85 3.20 -6.45
N ALA A 551 -8.77 2.27 -6.20
CA ALA A 551 -9.87 2.45 -5.25
C ALA A 551 -9.40 2.60 -3.78
N GLU A 552 -8.25 2.03 -3.42
CA GLU A 552 -7.75 2.04 -2.04
C GLU A 552 -6.82 3.23 -1.73
N ARG A 553 -6.04 3.67 -2.72
CA ARG A 553 -5.10 4.80 -2.60
C ARG A 553 -5.25 5.83 -3.73
N PRO A 554 -6.46 6.38 -3.97
CA PRO A 554 -6.65 7.36 -5.03
C PRO A 554 -5.77 8.61 -4.83
N ASP A 555 -5.42 8.93 -3.58
CA ASP A 555 -4.46 9.97 -3.21
C ASP A 555 -3.07 9.72 -3.80
N MET A 556 -2.56 8.50 -3.70
CA MET A 556 -1.25 8.11 -4.26
C MET A 556 -1.29 8.09 -5.79
N TRP A 557 -2.36 7.57 -6.37
CA TRP A 557 -2.55 7.54 -7.83
C TRP A 557 -2.64 8.95 -8.42
N HIS A 558 -3.26 9.88 -7.70
CA HIS A 558 -3.27 11.29 -8.05
C HIS A 558 -1.87 11.90 -7.87
N GLU A 559 -1.21 11.70 -6.72
CA GLU A 559 0.15 12.19 -6.47
C GLU A 559 1.17 11.69 -7.49
N ALA A 560 1.05 10.46 -7.96
CA ALA A 560 1.97 9.88 -8.93
C ALA A 560 1.73 10.38 -10.36
N ALA A 561 0.66 11.12 -10.65
CA ALA A 561 0.40 11.64 -11.99
C ALA A 561 1.21 12.93 -12.27
N PRO A 562 2.00 13.00 -13.37
CA PRO A 562 2.71 14.22 -13.77
C PRO A 562 1.81 15.46 -13.83
N LEU A 563 0.56 15.32 -14.27
CA LEU A 563 -0.44 16.39 -14.37
C LEU A 563 -0.65 17.18 -13.07
N THR A 564 -0.40 16.55 -11.92
CA THR A 564 -0.63 17.18 -10.61
C THR A 564 0.50 18.11 -10.17
N HIS A 565 1.65 18.05 -10.83
CA HIS A 565 2.87 18.78 -10.44
C HIS A 565 3.27 19.91 -11.39
N VAL A 566 2.49 20.15 -12.46
CA VAL A 566 2.79 21.25 -13.40
C VAL A 566 2.88 22.58 -12.65
N SER A 567 4.00 23.28 -12.84
CA SER A 567 4.31 24.54 -12.18
C SER A 567 5.14 25.45 -13.08
N ALA A 568 5.42 26.67 -12.63
CA ALA A 568 6.34 27.58 -13.33
C ALA A 568 7.78 27.05 -13.48
N LYS A 569 8.16 25.97 -12.77
CA LYS A 569 9.47 25.30 -12.89
C LYS A 569 9.47 24.13 -13.88
N THR A 570 8.30 23.76 -14.40
CA THR A 570 8.16 22.71 -15.41
C THR A 570 8.81 23.18 -16.72
N PRO A 571 9.73 22.41 -17.33
CA PRO A 571 10.44 22.83 -18.53
C PRO A 571 9.56 22.65 -19.78
N PRO A 572 10.01 23.06 -20.97
CA PRO A 572 9.34 22.73 -22.23
C PRO A 572 9.12 21.22 -22.44
N PHE A 573 7.99 20.87 -23.08
CA PHE A 573 7.58 19.49 -23.35
C PHE A 573 7.39 19.20 -24.85
N LEU A 574 7.82 18.02 -25.28
CA LEU A 574 7.42 17.41 -26.54
C LEU A 574 6.64 16.14 -26.24
N PHE A 575 5.42 16.06 -26.77
CA PHE A 575 4.58 14.86 -26.71
C PHE A 575 4.63 14.14 -28.06
N ILE A 576 5.05 12.88 -28.07
CA ILE A 576 4.98 12.02 -29.26
C ILE A 576 4.02 10.87 -28.98
N ASN A 577 3.03 10.70 -29.85
CA ASN A 577 1.87 9.88 -29.57
C ASN A 577 1.61 8.84 -30.68
N SER A 578 1.33 7.61 -30.25
CA SER A 578 0.77 6.55 -31.08
C SER A 578 -0.72 6.80 -31.36
N SER A 579 -1.39 5.83 -31.99
CA SER A 579 -2.85 5.84 -32.17
C SER A 579 -3.63 5.36 -30.94
N ILE A 580 -2.96 5.00 -29.84
CA ILE A 580 -3.58 4.38 -28.68
C ILE A 580 -4.00 5.45 -27.66
N ASP A 581 -5.28 5.84 -27.68
CA ASP A 581 -5.84 6.95 -26.88
C ASP A 581 -5.47 6.90 -25.39
N ARG A 582 -5.54 5.71 -24.76
CA ARG A 582 -5.24 5.57 -23.32
C ARG A 582 -3.82 5.97 -22.93
N MET A 583 -2.89 5.97 -23.88
CA MET A 583 -1.51 6.36 -23.62
C MET A 583 -1.34 7.88 -23.51
N HIS A 584 -2.37 8.66 -23.85
CA HIS A 584 -2.31 10.13 -23.86
C HIS A 584 -3.14 10.75 -22.73
N ALA A 585 -3.64 9.92 -21.80
CA ALA A 585 -4.54 10.35 -20.74
C ALA A 585 -3.97 11.54 -19.95
N GLY A 586 -4.74 12.63 -19.92
CA GLY A 586 -4.38 13.87 -19.22
C GLY A 586 -3.47 14.83 -20.00
N ARG A 587 -3.06 14.51 -21.23
CA ARG A 587 -2.18 15.37 -22.06
C ARG A 587 -2.79 16.74 -22.33
N THR A 588 -4.07 16.78 -22.70
CA THR A 588 -4.76 18.03 -23.01
C THR A 588 -4.76 18.97 -21.80
N ASP A 589 -5.12 18.45 -20.63
CA ASP A 589 -5.11 19.21 -19.37
C ASP A 589 -3.69 19.62 -18.96
N PHE A 590 -2.71 18.75 -19.20
CA PHE A 590 -1.30 19.05 -18.92
C PHE A 590 -0.82 20.25 -19.75
N ILE A 591 -1.13 20.26 -21.05
CA ILE A 591 -0.80 21.35 -21.97
C ILE A 591 -1.51 22.64 -21.56
N GLN A 592 -2.78 22.56 -21.15
CA GLN A 592 -3.49 23.74 -20.63
C GLN A 592 -2.77 24.35 -19.41
N LYS A 593 -2.28 23.52 -18.48
CA LYS A 593 -1.48 23.99 -17.35
C LYS A 593 -0.14 24.57 -17.78
N LEU A 594 0.56 23.95 -18.74
CA LEU A 594 1.81 24.50 -19.30
C LEU A 594 1.58 25.89 -19.92
N ASN A 595 0.51 26.04 -20.70
CA ASN A 595 0.13 27.31 -21.33
C ASN A 595 -0.17 28.39 -20.29
N ALA A 596 -0.82 28.04 -19.19
CA ALA A 596 -1.08 28.97 -18.09
C ALA A 596 0.21 29.53 -17.44
N PHE A 597 1.31 28.78 -17.50
CA PHE A 597 2.64 29.22 -17.07
C PHE A 597 3.51 29.77 -18.22
N GLY A 598 2.98 29.89 -19.44
CA GLY A 598 3.75 30.31 -20.62
C GLY A 598 4.84 29.32 -21.04
N THR A 599 4.74 28.06 -20.63
CA THR A 599 5.74 27.03 -20.93
C THR A 599 5.50 26.41 -22.30
N TYR A 600 6.54 26.41 -23.14
CA TYR A 600 6.45 25.88 -24.52
C TYR A 600 6.15 24.39 -24.54
N SER A 601 5.19 23.97 -25.37
CA SER A 601 4.98 22.55 -25.70
C SER A 601 4.60 22.32 -27.15
N GLU A 602 4.89 21.14 -27.68
CA GLU A 602 4.46 20.71 -29.02
C GLU A 602 4.07 19.23 -29.06
N ILE A 603 3.23 18.85 -30.01
CA ILE A 603 2.66 17.50 -30.14
C ILE A 603 2.98 16.93 -31.52
N LYS A 604 3.36 15.64 -31.58
CA LYS A 604 3.45 14.84 -32.79
C LYS A 604 2.67 13.54 -32.62
N THR A 605 1.58 13.39 -33.37
CA THR A 605 0.78 12.14 -33.39
C THR A 605 1.05 11.36 -34.67
N PHE A 606 1.09 10.03 -34.55
CA PHE A 606 1.15 9.09 -35.65
C PHE A 606 -0.17 8.29 -35.71
N PRO A 607 -1.10 8.62 -36.63
CA PRO A 607 -2.47 8.09 -36.64
C PRO A 607 -2.63 6.56 -36.71
N ASP A 608 -1.63 5.84 -37.23
CA ASP A 608 -1.66 4.38 -37.40
C ASP A 608 -0.57 3.67 -36.61
N ALA A 609 0.14 4.38 -35.73
CA ALA A 609 1.25 3.82 -34.98
C ALA A 609 0.74 2.92 -33.84
N PRO A 610 1.25 1.68 -33.68
CA PRO A 610 1.01 0.90 -32.47
C PRO A 610 1.72 1.55 -31.29
N HIS A 611 1.41 1.14 -30.05
CA HIS A 611 2.08 1.70 -28.87
C HIS A 611 3.62 1.60 -28.96
N THR A 612 4.15 0.51 -29.52
CA THR A 612 5.60 0.26 -29.62
C THR A 612 6.27 0.84 -30.87
N PHE A 613 5.60 1.77 -31.57
CA PHE A 613 6.04 2.36 -32.84
C PHE A 613 7.46 2.89 -32.87
N MET A 614 7.96 3.44 -31.75
CA MET A 614 9.28 4.05 -31.68
C MET A 614 10.44 3.06 -31.83
N PHE A 615 10.16 1.76 -31.95
CA PHE A 615 11.17 0.74 -32.25
C PHE A 615 11.15 0.30 -33.72
N PHE A 616 10.22 0.81 -34.52
CA PHE A 616 9.93 0.29 -35.85
C PHE A 616 9.92 1.38 -36.92
N ASP A 617 10.45 1.04 -38.10
CA ASP A 617 10.16 1.78 -39.32
C ASP A 617 8.75 1.46 -39.81
N PRO A 618 8.00 2.45 -40.34
CA PRO A 618 8.48 3.77 -40.77
C PRO A 618 8.41 4.89 -39.72
N TRP A 619 8.05 4.60 -38.46
CA TRP A 619 7.84 5.65 -37.45
C TRP A 619 9.11 6.09 -36.72
N PHE A 620 10.14 5.25 -36.68
CA PHE A 620 11.38 5.53 -35.98
C PHE A 620 12.07 6.82 -36.47
N GLU A 621 12.35 6.93 -37.77
CA GLU A 621 13.06 8.10 -38.33
C GLU A 621 12.27 9.43 -38.15
N PRO A 622 10.95 9.50 -38.40
CA PRO A 622 10.13 10.65 -38.04
C PRO A 622 10.17 11.00 -36.55
N THR A 623 10.14 9.99 -35.67
CA THR A 623 10.26 10.18 -34.21
C THR A 623 11.60 10.83 -33.86
N LEU A 624 12.70 10.29 -34.39
CA LEU A 624 14.05 10.83 -34.22
C LEU A 624 14.15 12.29 -34.72
N ALA A 625 13.59 12.58 -35.89
CA ALA A 625 13.60 13.92 -36.47
C ALA A 625 12.81 14.93 -35.60
N THR A 626 11.63 14.54 -35.12
CA THR A 626 10.82 15.35 -34.20
C THR A 626 11.58 15.65 -32.90
N ILE A 627 12.18 14.64 -32.29
CA ILE A 627 12.98 14.80 -31.07
C ILE A 627 14.13 15.78 -31.31
N SER A 628 14.93 15.58 -32.36
CA SER A 628 16.05 16.47 -32.65
C SER A 628 15.60 17.91 -32.96
N GLY A 629 14.46 18.10 -33.63
CA GLY A 629 13.92 19.42 -33.95
C GLY A 629 13.52 20.18 -32.70
N PHE A 630 12.79 19.51 -31.79
CA PHE A 630 12.41 20.05 -30.49
C PHE A 630 13.62 20.44 -29.66
N LEU A 631 14.58 19.52 -29.47
CA LEU A 631 15.75 19.76 -28.64
C LEU A 631 16.60 20.92 -29.14
N LYS A 632 16.79 21.06 -30.47
CA LYS A 632 17.49 22.21 -31.06
C LYS A 632 16.78 23.54 -30.75
N LYS A 633 15.45 23.54 -30.68
CA LYS A 633 14.65 24.73 -30.38
C LYS A 633 14.75 25.14 -28.91
N VAL A 634 14.73 24.18 -27.99
CA VAL A 634 14.64 24.45 -26.54
C VAL A 634 15.98 24.38 -25.80
N LEU A 635 17.02 23.79 -26.40
CA LEU A 635 18.39 23.74 -25.88
C LEU A 635 19.38 24.43 -26.85
N PRO A 636 19.17 25.72 -27.20
CA PRO A 636 20.03 26.40 -28.17
C PRO A 636 21.48 26.48 -27.68
N ASP A 637 22.42 26.59 -28.63
CA ASP A 637 23.82 26.83 -28.29
C ASP A 637 23.98 28.18 -27.57
N LYS A 638 24.97 28.25 -26.66
CA LYS A 638 25.23 29.42 -25.79
C LYS A 638 25.53 30.74 -26.56
N GLY A 639 25.61 30.72 -27.89
CA GLY A 639 25.77 31.90 -28.75
C GLY A 639 24.50 32.40 -29.46
N VAL A 640 23.33 31.74 -29.25
CA VAL A 640 22.08 32.05 -29.97
C VAL A 640 20.96 32.47 -28.99
N ALA A 641 21.31 32.96 -27.80
CA ALA A 641 20.32 33.55 -26.89
C ALA A 641 19.58 34.69 -27.61
N ALA A 642 18.25 34.60 -27.60
CA ALA A 642 17.33 35.26 -28.49
C ALA A 642 17.53 36.78 -28.59
N ARG A 643 17.81 37.26 -29.82
CA ARG A 643 17.24 38.52 -30.28
C ARG A 643 15.73 38.28 -30.42
N LYS A 644 14.97 38.59 -29.37
CA LYS A 644 13.55 38.91 -29.46
C LYS A 644 13.27 40.11 -28.61
#